data_AF-A0A2A9P7X4-F1
#
_entry.id   AF-A0A2A9P7X4-F1
#
_cell.length_a   1.000
_cell.length_b   1.000
_cell.length_c   1.000
_cell.angle_alpha   90.00
_cell.angle_beta   90.00
_cell.angle_gamma   90.00
#
_symmetry.space_group_name_H-M   'P 1'
#
loop_
_entity.id
_entity.type
_entity.pdbx_description
1 polymer ?
#
loop_
_entity_poly.entity_id
_entity_poly.type
_entity_poly.pdbx_seq_one_letter_code
_entity_poly.pdbx_strand_id
1 'polypeptide(L)'
;MLTLRLAPLPFPPPYQSLEPRLPLPATNGLRVTMWRLQPLQAVPKPRTLQRPRFRYLLTDSLLARLVASLTALLYPGRYCAIIRLATLLFTSVACEDGALLGRLTSKLRSIADGFERGAASLRQDTIHDFATPKPATSAPPTCPSSPISFLSLSLSLLIPSSSRNVTMSKVFTTGDVASHNTPEDLYIIVDGDVYDLSKFQDDHPGGKKILQRVAGKDASKQFWKYHNEGILKKYQARLQVGSLDSKPKPKPKAAPAPRAPPAAAKTATSGHDAVAEALEPFGHQIPFADPAWYQNYHSPYFNETHAALRAEVREWIETEVMPNVTEWDEAKKVPDNIYKEMGRRGYLAGLLGVKYPTKYAAGVKSVPPEQWDLFHEMLVTDELSRTGSGGFVWNVFGGFGIGCPPVIKFGTEALKDRILPGILAGDKRICLAITEPDAGSDVANLTCEARLSDDGKHFIVNGEKKWITNGIWCDYFTTAVRTGGPGMKGISLLLIERGEGVTTRRMDCQGVWSSGTTYITFEDVKVPVENLLGKKNQGFRVIMTNFNHERMGIITQCLRFSRCCFEESVKYANKRRTFGKKLIDHPVIRLKLAHMARQIEASYNWLENLVYQGDKMSETEAMLRLGGPIAGLKAQSTVTFEFCAREASQIFGGLSYSRGGQGGMVERLYRDVRAYAIPGGSEEIMLDLSMRQSLRVAKAMGMKLGMGEKEREHLAQVIECNGVSYRAVVLRLHCLRRAAREKRQGASRTGESERRMMPGASS
;
A
#
# COMPACT_ATOMS: atom_id res chain seq x y z
N MET A 1 -20.11 -9.22 59.96
CA MET A 1 -19.31 -10.28 59.29
C MET A 1 -19.64 -10.19 57.81
N LEU A 2 -18.77 -9.96 56.83
CA LEU A 2 -17.31 -9.81 56.77
C LEU A 2 -17.04 -8.80 55.63
N THR A 3 -16.44 -7.65 55.94
CA THR A 3 -16.10 -6.60 54.97
C THR A 3 -14.65 -6.83 54.51
N LEU A 4 -14.45 -7.28 53.28
CA LEU A 4 -13.10 -7.43 52.70
C LEU A 4 -12.69 -6.14 51.98
N ARG A 5 -11.81 -5.38 52.63
CA ARG A 5 -11.02 -4.30 52.05
C ARG A 5 -9.91 -4.89 51.19
N LEU A 6 -9.80 -4.47 49.94
CA LEU A 6 -8.64 -4.73 49.09
C LEU A 6 -7.54 -3.71 49.41
N ALA A 7 -6.37 -4.19 49.84
CA ALA A 7 -5.15 -3.42 50.00
C ALA A 7 -4.37 -3.37 48.66
N PRO A 8 -3.68 -2.27 48.34
CA PRO A 8 -2.81 -2.20 47.17
C PRO A 8 -1.45 -2.89 47.42
N LEU A 9 -0.99 -3.65 46.44
CA LEU A 9 0.31 -4.35 46.42
C LEU A 9 1.50 -3.36 46.34
N PRO A 10 2.66 -3.66 46.97
CA PRO A 10 3.84 -2.81 46.92
C PRO A 10 4.67 -3.03 45.64
N PHE A 11 5.27 -1.94 45.13
CA PHE A 11 6.27 -1.94 44.06
C PHE A 11 7.58 -2.62 44.51
N PRO A 12 8.32 -3.30 43.61
CA PRO A 12 9.63 -3.86 43.94
C PRO A 12 10.74 -2.79 43.96
N PRO A 13 11.80 -2.96 44.79
CA PRO A 13 12.91 -2.01 44.87
C PRO A 13 13.88 -2.12 43.68
N PRO A 14 14.67 -1.07 43.37
CA PRO A 14 15.62 -1.09 42.27
C PRO A 14 16.86 -1.95 42.57
N TYR A 15 17.30 -2.67 41.54
CA TYR A 15 18.50 -3.52 41.50
C TYR A 15 19.76 -2.77 41.93
N GLN A 16 20.45 -3.31 42.95
CA GLN A 16 21.85 -2.99 43.25
C GLN A 16 22.77 -3.75 42.28
N SER A 17 23.65 -3.02 41.61
CA SER A 17 24.70 -3.57 40.75
C SER A 17 25.80 -4.23 41.59
N LEU A 18 25.94 -5.55 41.46
CA LEU A 18 27.11 -6.30 41.90
C LEU A 18 28.13 -6.31 40.77
N GLU A 19 29.23 -5.56 40.92
CA GLU A 19 30.44 -5.75 40.12
C GLU A 19 31.34 -6.82 40.76
N PRO A 20 31.85 -7.80 40.01
CA PRO A 20 33.01 -8.58 40.43
C PRO A 20 34.30 -7.94 39.92
N ARG A 21 35.19 -7.59 40.86
CA ARG A 21 36.60 -7.27 40.59
C ARG A 21 37.41 -8.56 40.43
N LEU A 22 38.31 -8.62 39.43
CA LEU A 22 39.65 -9.25 39.46
C LEU A 22 40.43 -8.80 38.19
N PRO A 23 41.79 -8.88 38.16
CA PRO A 23 42.65 -7.84 37.61
C PRO A 23 43.25 -8.17 36.23
N LEU A 24 43.69 -7.15 35.50
CA LEU A 24 44.61 -7.29 34.36
C LEU A 24 45.74 -6.25 34.44
N PRO A 25 46.95 -6.60 33.94
CA PRO A 25 48.17 -5.84 34.18
C PRO A 25 48.40 -4.72 33.16
N ALA A 26 49.32 -3.83 33.54
CA ALA A 26 49.71 -2.59 32.88
C ALA A 26 50.20 -2.74 31.44
N THR A 27 49.95 -1.73 30.60
CA THR A 27 51.00 -0.85 30.02
C THR A 27 50.41 0.28 29.15
N ASN A 28 51.02 1.46 29.30
CA ASN A 28 51.21 2.61 28.38
C ASN A 28 49.99 3.12 27.58
N GLY A 29 49.52 4.36 27.69
CA GLY A 29 50.08 5.60 28.19
C GLY A 29 49.69 6.72 27.22
N LEU A 30 48.75 7.58 27.58
CA LEU A 30 48.59 8.93 27.00
C LEU A 30 47.65 9.76 27.89
N ARG A 31 48.16 10.89 28.39
CA ARG A 31 47.50 11.79 29.33
C ARG A 31 46.48 12.68 28.59
N VAL A 32 45.27 12.78 29.15
CA VAL A 32 44.35 13.91 28.91
C VAL A 32 43.88 14.43 30.26
N THR A 33 44.13 15.72 30.50
CA THR A 33 43.78 16.48 31.70
C THR A 33 42.29 16.81 31.73
N MET A 34 41.56 16.33 32.75
CA MET A 34 40.22 16.81 33.10
C MET A 34 40.29 17.81 34.26
N TRP A 35 39.58 18.93 34.11
CA TRP A 35 39.35 19.92 35.16
C TRP A 35 38.22 19.48 36.10
N ARG A 36 38.48 19.54 37.41
CA ARG A 36 37.53 19.32 38.52
C ARG A 36 36.60 20.51 38.69
N LEU A 37 35.35 20.25 39.04
CA LEU A 37 34.44 21.20 39.69
C LEU A 37 34.07 20.70 41.09
N GLN A 38 34.20 21.57 42.09
CA GLN A 38 33.80 21.37 43.48
C GLN A 38 32.30 21.75 43.69
N PRO A 39 31.64 21.24 44.75
CA PRO A 39 30.20 21.38 44.97
C PRO A 39 29.84 22.49 45.97
N LEU A 40 28.67 23.12 45.82
CA LEU A 40 28.05 23.99 46.83
C LEU A 40 26.53 23.75 46.97
N GLN A 41 26.21 23.14 48.12
CA GLN A 41 25.12 23.32 49.09
C GLN A 41 23.71 23.86 48.71
N ALA A 42 22.72 23.07 49.18
CA ALA A 42 21.45 23.38 49.87
C ALA A 42 20.58 24.60 49.50
N VAL A 43 19.29 24.34 49.22
CA VAL A 43 18.21 25.32 49.05
C VAL A 43 17.08 25.09 50.07
N PRO A 44 16.56 26.12 50.75
CA PRO A 44 15.30 26.04 51.50
C PRO A 44 14.08 26.55 50.68
N LYS A 45 12.88 26.03 50.96
CA LYS A 45 11.56 26.61 50.59
C LYS A 45 11.14 27.67 51.65
N PRO A 46 10.03 28.47 51.53
CA PRO A 46 9.02 28.69 50.45
C PRO A 46 8.66 30.20 50.20
N ARG A 47 7.86 30.51 49.16
CA ARG A 47 6.63 31.37 49.17
C ARG A 47 6.22 31.91 47.78
N THR A 48 4.91 32.03 47.60
CA THR A 48 4.14 32.61 46.49
C THR A 48 4.36 34.12 46.29
N LEU A 49 4.50 34.60 45.03
CA LEU A 49 3.76 35.74 44.43
C LEU A 49 4.29 36.12 43.02
N GLN A 50 3.35 36.46 42.13
CA GLN A 50 3.41 37.31 40.92
C GLN A 50 4.28 36.93 39.69
N ARG A 51 3.64 37.02 38.51
CA ARG A 51 4.20 36.80 37.16
C ARG A 51 5.11 37.98 36.75
N PRO A 52 6.35 37.76 36.28
CA PRO A 52 7.12 38.79 35.59
C PRO A 52 7.04 38.65 34.05
N ARG A 53 6.90 39.79 33.36
CA ARG A 53 7.13 39.92 31.91
C ARG A 53 8.63 39.82 31.65
N PHE A 54 9.08 38.84 30.86
CA PHE A 54 10.48 38.75 30.42
C PHE A 54 10.70 39.61 29.17
N ARG A 55 11.54 40.66 29.28
CA ARG A 55 12.24 41.28 28.15
C ARG A 55 13.61 40.59 28.03
N TYR A 56 13.92 40.00 26.86
CA TYR A 56 15.25 39.48 26.58
C TYR A 56 16.11 40.59 25.95
N LEU A 57 17.18 41.00 26.64
CA LEU A 57 18.28 41.77 26.08
C LEU A 57 19.36 40.78 25.61
N LEU A 58 19.54 40.63 24.30
CA LEU A 58 20.68 39.93 23.70
C LEU A 58 21.88 40.90 23.72
N THR A 59 22.94 40.55 24.44
CA THR A 59 24.20 41.30 24.43
C THR A 59 25.10 40.82 23.28
N ASP A 60 25.95 41.70 22.76
CA ASP A 60 26.82 41.47 21.59
C ASP A 60 27.74 40.23 21.73
N SER A 61 28.04 39.78 22.96
CA SER A 61 28.88 38.60 23.19
C SER A 61 28.18 37.27 22.88
N LEU A 62 26.85 37.22 22.98
CA LEU A 62 26.08 36.01 22.65
C LEU A 62 25.96 35.83 21.13
N LEU A 63 25.83 36.94 20.41
CA LEU A 63 25.79 36.98 18.95
C LEU A 63 27.12 36.52 18.34
N ALA A 64 28.25 36.96 18.90
CA ALA A 64 29.58 36.54 18.46
C ALA A 64 29.82 35.02 18.65
N ARG A 65 29.32 34.43 19.76
CA ARG A 65 29.44 32.99 20.04
C ARG A 65 28.54 32.12 19.16
N LEU A 66 27.36 32.62 18.80
CA LEU A 66 26.45 31.93 17.90
C LEU A 66 27.01 31.89 16.46
N VAL A 67 27.60 32.99 16.00
CA VAL A 67 28.24 33.08 14.67
C VAL A 67 29.47 32.16 14.60
N ALA A 68 30.33 32.17 15.62
CA ALA A 68 31.49 31.26 15.67
C ALA A 68 31.10 29.77 15.64
N SER A 69 29.97 29.41 16.25
CA SER A 69 29.49 28.03 16.29
C SER A 69 28.88 27.56 14.97
N LEU A 70 28.30 28.48 14.19
CA LEU A 70 27.76 28.20 12.86
C LEU A 70 28.86 28.07 11.80
N THR A 71 29.96 28.82 11.93
CA THR A 71 31.11 28.74 11.01
C THR A 71 31.86 27.41 11.14
N ALA A 72 31.88 26.79 12.33
CA ALA A 72 32.55 25.52 12.58
C ALA A 72 31.84 24.27 12.01
N LEU A 73 30.61 24.42 11.47
CA LEU A 73 29.77 23.32 10.98
C LEU A 73 29.77 23.17 9.44
N LEU A 74 30.66 23.85 8.71
CA LEU A 74 30.62 23.90 7.25
C LEU A 74 31.43 22.76 6.58
N TYR A 75 30.71 21.78 6.03
CA TYR A 75 31.17 20.87 4.96
C TYR A 75 30.82 21.47 3.58
N PRO A 76 31.63 21.27 2.53
CA PRO A 76 31.37 21.88 1.23
C PRO A 76 30.18 21.21 0.54
N GLY A 77 29.07 21.94 0.36
CA GLY A 77 27.98 21.49 -0.50
C GLY A 77 26.60 22.12 -0.34
N ARG A 78 26.32 22.95 0.68
CA ARG A 78 24.96 23.54 0.86
C ARG A 78 25.00 24.97 1.41
N TYR A 79 25.44 25.92 0.61
CA TYR A 79 25.64 27.31 1.05
C TYR A 79 24.38 28.22 0.88
N CYS A 80 23.51 27.98 -0.11
CA CYS A 80 22.35 28.86 -0.36
C CYS A 80 21.15 28.64 0.59
N ALA A 81 21.00 27.44 1.15
CA ALA A 81 19.85 27.11 2.01
C ALA A 81 19.98 27.70 3.43
N ILE A 82 21.21 27.81 3.95
CA ILE A 82 21.49 28.30 5.30
C ILE A 82 21.38 29.82 5.35
N ILE A 83 21.80 30.53 4.29
CA ILE A 83 21.62 31.98 4.18
C ILE A 83 20.13 32.34 4.18
N ARG A 84 19.28 31.61 3.43
CA ARG A 84 17.83 31.82 3.45
C ARG A 84 17.20 31.54 4.81
N LEU A 85 17.67 30.51 5.53
CA LEU A 85 17.16 30.18 6.86
C LEU A 85 17.56 31.25 7.89
N ALA A 86 18.80 31.76 7.81
CA ALA A 86 19.26 32.86 8.65
C ALA A 86 18.48 34.16 8.36
N THR A 87 18.26 34.51 7.09
CA THR A 87 17.46 35.69 6.73
C THR A 87 16.02 35.58 7.27
N LEU A 88 15.39 34.41 7.15
CA LEU A 88 14.03 34.16 7.67
C LEU A 88 13.95 34.24 9.20
N LEU A 89 14.93 33.66 9.90
CA LEU A 89 15.03 33.71 11.37
C LEU A 89 15.29 35.12 11.90
N PHE A 90 16.01 35.96 11.16
CA PHE A 90 16.28 37.34 11.57
C PHE A 90 15.12 38.29 11.24
N THR A 91 14.37 38.07 10.15
CA THR A 91 13.15 38.85 9.87
C THR A 91 12.02 38.59 10.85
N SER A 92 11.98 37.44 11.54
CA SER A 92 10.94 37.17 12.54
C SER A 92 11.23 37.76 13.93
N VAL A 93 12.43 38.31 14.17
CA VAL A 93 12.85 38.81 15.49
C VAL A 93 13.06 40.34 15.51
N ALA A 94 13.11 41.01 14.36
CA ALA A 94 13.30 42.46 14.28
C ALA A 94 12.01 43.20 13.91
N CYS A 95 11.09 43.34 14.87
CA CYS A 95 10.04 44.35 14.81
C CYS A 95 10.15 45.18 16.08
N GLU A 96 10.90 46.29 16.02
CA GLU A 96 10.68 47.54 16.80
C GLU A 96 11.83 48.58 16.68
N ASP A 97 12.95 48.32 16.00
CA ASP A 97 14.00 49.34 15.82
C ASP A 97 14.62 49.36 14.41
N GLY A 98 14.20 50.34 13.60
CA GLY A 98 14.63 50.51 12.21
C GLY A 98 16.12 50.86 12.05
N ALA A 99 16.77 51.41 13.07
CA ALA A 99 18.19 51.78 13.02
C ALA A 99 19.11 50.56 13.20
N LEU A 100 18.65 49.52 13.87
CA LEU A 100 19.37 48.24 14.01
C LEU A 100 19.32 47.43 12.71
N LEU A 101 18.16 47.43 12.04
CA LEU A 101 17.96 46.74 10.76
C LEU A 101 18.87 47.33 9.65
N GLY A 102 19.02 48.66 9.60
CA GLY A 102 19.92 49.31 8.66
C GLY A 102 21.39 48.93 8.85
N ARG A 103 21.86 48.87 10.09
CA ARG A 103 23.24 48.48 10.43
C ARG A 103 23.53 47.00 10.13
N LEU A 104 22.59 46.10 10.42
CA LEU A 104 22.71 44.67 10.10
C LEU A 104 22.73 44.42 8.59
N THR A 105 21.85 45.10 7.84
CA THR A 105 21.77 44.94 6.38
C THR A 105 23.04 45.43 5.68
N SER A 106 23.60 46.56 6.15
CA SER A 106 24.89 47.08 5.68
C SER A 106 26.05 46.09 5.94
N LYS A 107 26.11 45.52 7.15
CA LYS A 107 27.19 44.59 7.52
C LYS A 107 27.11 43.25 6.81
N LEU A 108 25.91 42.73 6.59
CA LEU A 108 25.69 41.51 5.80
C LEU A 108 26.04 41.70 4.32
N ARG A 109 25.77 42.89 3.76
CA ARG A 109 26.16 43.23 2.38
C ARG A 109 27.68 43.31 2.24
N SER A 110 28.37 43.96 3.18
CA SER A 110 29.85 44.00 3.21
C SER A 110 30.50 42.60 3.28
N ILE A 111 29.90 41.67 4.02
CA ILE A 111 30.37 40.28 4.11
C ILE A 111 30.14 39.55 2.79
N ALA A 112 28.96 39.70 2.17
CA ALA A 112 28.66 39.11 0.86
C ALA A 112 29.62 39.61 -0.23
N ASP A 113 29.88 40.91 -0.28
CA ASP A 113 30.82 41.52 -1.24
C ASP A 113 32.27 41.04 -1.01
N GLY A 114 32.64 40.74 0.25
CA GLY A 114 33.93 40.14 0.60
C GLY A 114 34.08 38.71 0.06
N PHE A 115 33.01 37.91 0.10
CA PHE A 115 32.99 36.54 -0.41
C PHE A 115 32.97 36.48 -1.94
N GLU A 116 32.28 37.38 -2.63
CA GLU A 116 32.31 37.46 -4.10
C GLU A 116 33.71 37.85 -4.63
N ARG A 117 34.40 38.77 -3.95
CA ARG A 117 35.80 39.12 -4.27
C ARG A 117 36.77 37.95 -4.05
N GLY A 118 36.56 37.16 -2.99
CA GLY A 118 37.36 35.94 -2.75
C GLY A 118 37.11 34.82 -3.78
N ALA A 119 35.85 34.65 -4.20
CA ALA A 119 35.49 33.67 -5.23
C ALA A 119 35.97 34.06 -6.64
N ALA A 120 36.15 35.36 -6.92
CA ALA A 120 36.75 35.85 -8.17
C ALA A 120 38.27 35.62 -8.21
N SER A 121 38.97 35.79 -7.08
CA SER A 121 40.41 35.50 -6.94
C SER A 121 40.71 34.00 -7.12
N LEU A 122 39.86 33.11 -6.59
CA LEU A 122 40.00 31.66 -6.74
C LEU A 122 39.69 31.12 -8.16
N ARG A 123 39.14 31.95 -9.06
CA ARG A 123 38.92 31.58 -10.48
C ARG A 123 40.06 31.98 -11.41
N GLN A 124 41.03 32.77 -10.95
CA GLN A 124 42.17 33.19 -11.78
C GLN A 124 43.41 32.31 -11.62
N ASP A 125 43.54 31.54 -10.53
CA ASP A 125 44.72 30.73 -10.24
C ASP A 125 44.60 29.24 -10.65
N THR A 126 43.72 28.89 -11.57
CA THR A 126 43.60 27.50 -12.05
C THR A 126 43.26 27.40 -13.54
N ILE A 127 44.04 28.08 -14.38
CA ILE A 127 44.10 27.80 -15.82
C ILE A 127 45.55 27.96 -16.26
N HIS A 128 46.35 26.91 -16.14
CA HIS A 128 47.47 26.62 -17.04
C HIS A 128 47.80 25.11 -16.95
N ASP A 129 48.16 24.56 -18.10
CA ASP A 129 48.55 23.17 -18.40
C ASP A 129 47.42 22.13 -18.53
N PHE A 130 46.89 22.01 -19.74
CA PHE A 130 46.92 20.75 -20.51
C PHE A 130 46.69 21.06 -22.00
N ALA A 131 47.74 20.87 -22.80
CA ALA A 131 47.74 21.02 -24.25
C ALA A 131 47.07 19.82 -24.95
N THR A 132 46.39 20.09 -26.05
CA THR A 132 45.76 19.13 -26.97
C THR A 132 46.78 18.57 -27.97
N PRO A 133 46.54 17.36 -28.52
CA PRO A 133 46.98 17.06 -29.88
C PRO A 133 45.83 16.63 -30.82
N LYS A 134 46.06 16.95 -32.11
CA LYS A 134 45.24 16.78 -33.32
C LYS A 134 44.97 15.31 -33.74
N PRO A 135 44.03 15.06 -34.67
CA PRO A 135 43.58 13.71 -35.05
C PRO A 135 44.42 13.10 -36.17
N ALA A 136 44.59 11.77 -36.14
CA ALA A 136 45.13 10.99 -37.23
C ALA A 136 44.40 9.65 -37.38
N THR A 137 44.33 9.21 -38.63
CA THR A 137 43.64 8.07 -39.25
C THR A 137 44.29 6.71 -38.97
N SER A 138 43.50 5.63 -38.95
CA SER A 138 43.81 4.31 -39.56
C SER A 138 42.74 3.25 -39.25
N ALA A 139 42.46 2.41 -40.23
CA ALA A 139 41.51 1.30 -40.23
C ALA A 139 42.14 -0.02 -39.69
N PRO A 140 41.34 -1.06 -39.38
CA PRO A 140 41.84 -2.42 -39.20
C PRO A 140 41.47 -3.35 -40.40
N PRO A 141 42.17 -4.49 -40.58
CA PRO A 141 42.12 -5.31 -41.80
C PRO A 141 41.06 -6.44 -41.79
N THR A 142 40.64 -6.80 -43.00
CA THR A 142 39.91 -8.00 -43.48
C THR A 142 40.78 -9.28 -43.36
N CYS A 143 40.38 -10.56 -43.37
CA CYS A 143 39.30 -11.41 -43.96
C CYS A 143 39.51 -12.87 -43.40
N PRO A 144 38.91 -14.02 -43.87
CA PRO A 144 37.78 -14.28 -44.78
C PRO A 144 36.81 -15.46 -44.42
N SER A 145 35.75 -15.59 -45.24
CA SER A 145 35.07 -16.79 -45.79
C SER A 145 33.94 -17.55 -45.02
N SER A 146 32.80 -17.61 -45.73
CA SER A 146 31.47 -18.25 -45.51
C SER A 146 31.46 -19.78 -45.84
N PRO A 147 30.33 -20.46 -46.14
CA PRO A 147 28.89 -20.34 -45.76
C PRO A 147 28.25 -21.71 -45.38
N ILE A 148 27.14 -21.79 -44.61
CA ILE A 148 26.19 -22.93 -44.72
C ILE A 148 24.73 -22.47 -44.59
N SER A 149 23.94 -22.97 -45.54
CA SER A 149 22.53 -22.78 -45.88
C SER A 149 21.49 -22.91 -44.76
N PHE A 150 20.44 -22.08 -44.84
CA PHE A 150 19.12 -22.40 -44.30
C PHE A 150 18.19 -22.77 -45.46
N LEU A 151 17.78 -24.05 -45.51
CA LEU A 151 16.73 -24.54 -46.38
C LEU A 151 15.42 -24.64 -45.58
N SER A 152 14.37 -24.11 -46.17
CA SER A 152 12.96 -24.30 -45.82
C SER A 152 12.53 -25.76 -45.98
N LEU A 153 11.69 -26.30 -45.08
CA LEU A 153 10.35 -26.79 -45.45
C LEU A 153 9.51 -27.21 -44.23
N SER A 154 8.23 -26.86 -44.32
CA SER A 154 7.08 -27.24 -43.49
C SER A 154 6.74 -28.73 -43.56
N LEU A 155 6.04 -29.28 -42.56
CA LEU A 155 4.64 -29.73 -42.63
C LEU A 155 4.26 -30.71 -41.48
N SER A 156 3.05 -30.46 -40.98
CA SER A 156 2.10 -31.17 -40.11
C SER A 156 2.11 -32.71 -39.97
N LEU A 157 1.66 -33.17 -38.78
CA LEU A 157 0.63 -34.20 -38.45
C LEU A 157 1.03 -34.97 -37.16
N LEU A 158 0.31 -34.80 -36.04
CA LEU A 158 -0.85 -35.59 -35.55
C LEU A 158 -0.48 -36.84 -34.70
N ILE A 159 -1.00 -36.85 -33.45
CA ILE A 159 -1.39 -38.00 -32.58
C ILE A 159 -0.29 -38.61 -31.65
N PRO A 160 -0.59 -39.09 -30.40
CA PRO A 160 -1.84 -39.11 -29.61
C PRO A 160 -1.77 -38.48 -28.20
N SER A 161 -2.97 -38.19 -27.68
CA SER A 161 -3.30 -38.26 -26.26
C SER A 161 -2.83 -39.59 -25.65
N SER A 162 -1.95 -39.53 -24.63
CA SER A 162 -1.86 -40.59 -23.63
C SER A 162 -1.93 -39.99 -22.23
N SER A 163 -3.13 -40.03 -21.66
CA SER A 163 -3.30 -40.16 -20.22
C SER A 163 -2.58 -41.43 -19.75
N ARG A 164 -1.51 -41.29 -18.97
CA ARG A 164 -0.80 -42.27 -18.11
C ARG A 164 0.33 -41.50 -17.43
N ASN A 165 0.60 -41.51 -16.13
CA ASN A 165 0.12 -42.29 -15.01
C ASN A 165 0.25 -41.43 -13.75
N VAL A 166 -0.68 -41.59 -12.82
CA VAL A 166 -0.45 -41.33 -11.40
C VAL A 166 0.79 -42.13 -11.01
N THR A 167 1.88 -41.45 -10.68
CA THR A 167 3.13 -42.09 -10.23
C THR A 167 2.81 -42.84 -8.93
N MET A 168 2.81 -44.17 -8.98
CA MET A 168 2.88 -44.99 -7.77
C MET A 168 4.19 -44.60 -7.06
N SER A 169 4.09 -43.96 -5.90
CA SER A 169 5.24 -43.48 -5.14
C SER A 169 6.10 -44.68 -4.71
N LYS A 170 7.26 -44.83 -5.36
CA LYS A 170 8.24 -45.85 -4.96
C LYS A 170 8.73 -45.55 -3.54
N VAL A 171 8.95 -46.60 -2.76
CA VAL A 171 9.54 -46.50 -1.43
C VAL A 171 11.04 -46.77 -1.58
N PHE A 172 11.86 -45.89 -1.04
CA PHE A 172 13.33 -45.99 -1.08
C PHE A 172 13.88 -46.15 0.34
N THR A 173 14.96 -46.90 0.49
CA THR A 173 15.83 -46.80 1.67
C THR A 173 16.86 -45.68 1.46
N THR A 174 17.51 -45.23 2.54
CA THR A 174 18.65 -44.29 2.41
C THR A 174 19.81 -44.90 1.62
N GLY A 175 19.99 -46.22 1.69
CA GLY A 175 20.98 -46.96 0.89
C GLY A 175 20.66 -46.95 -0.60
N ASP A 176 19.37 -47.10 -0.97
CA ASP A 176 18.95 -47.03 -2.37
C ASP A 176 19.28 -45.66 -2.97
N VAL A 177 18.94 -44.57 -2.25
CA VAL A 177 19.28 -43.22 -2.71
C VAL A 177 20.78 -43.02 -2.81
N ALA A 178 21.58 -43.54 -1.85
CA ALA A 178 23.04 -43.44 -1.87
C ALA A 178 23.72 -44.09 -3.09
N SER A 179 23.03 -45.04 -3.74
CA SER A 179 23.50 -45.67 -4.98
C SER A 179 23.38 -44.75 -6.21
N HIS A 180 22.45 -43.80 -6.18
CA HIS A 180 22.20 -42.80 -7.24
C HIS A 180 23.05 -41.53 -7.02
N ASN A 181 24.38 -41.69 -7.15
CA ASN A 181 25.37 -40.66 -6.78
C ASN A 181 26.24 -40.15 -7.96
N THR A 182 25.85 -40.42 -9.20
CA THR A 182 26.62 -40.05 -10.40
C THR A 182 25.92 -38.92 -11.17
N PRO A 183 26.60 -38.21 -12.11
CA PRO A 183 25.94 -37.20 -12.92
C PRO A 183 24.80 -37.76 -13.78
N GLU A 184 24.91 -38.97 -14.30
CA GLU A 184 23.88 -39.58 -15.15
C GLU A 184 22.74 -40.22 -14.34
N ASP A 185 22.96 -40.41 -13.03
CA ASP A 185 22.03 -41.03 -12.08
C ASP A 185 22.16 -40.35 -10.70
N LEU A 186 21.42 -39.24 -10.53
CA LEU A 186 21.56 -38.27 -9.44
C LEU A 186 20.26 -38.13 -8.66
N TYR A 187 20.14 -38.83 -7.53
CA TYR A 187 18.97 -38.67 -6.65
C TYR A 187 19.34 -37.92 -5.38
N ILE A 188 18.39 -37.19 -4.82
CA ILE A 188 18.54 -36.53 -3.52
C ILE A 188 17.30 -36.76 -2.65
N ILE A 189 17.48 -36.65 -1.33
CA ILE A 189 16.35 -36.60 -0.38
C ILE A 189 16.10 -35.15 0.05
N VAL A 190 14.83 -34.73 0.04
CA VAL A 190 14.35 -33.48 0.65
C VAL A 190 13.13 -33.79 1.51
N ASP A 191 13.23 -33.59 2.83
CA ASP A 191 12.19 -33.87 3.83
C ASP A 191 11.57 -35.27 3.70
N GLY A 192 12.45 -36.26 3.46
CA GLY A 192 12.08 -37.66 3.29
C GLY A 192 11.43 -38.01 1.94
N ASP A 193 11.28 -37.08 1.01
CA ASP A 193 10.90 -37.37 -0.38
C ASP A 193 12.15 -37.50 -1.25
N VAL A 194 12.10 -38.41 -2.23
CA VAL A 194 13.20 -38.72 -3.14
C VAL A 194 12.94 -38.10 -4.50
N TYR A 195 13.92 -37.34 -5.00
CA TYR A 195 13.84 -36.60 -6.25
C TYR A 195 14.95 -37.04 -7.20
N ASP A 196 14.59 -37.33 -8.45
CA ASP A 196 15.54 -37.58 -9.55
C ASP A 196 15.87 -36.25 -10.22
N LEU A 197 17.13 -35.81 -10.11
CA LEU A 197 17.62 -34.57 -10.70
C LEU A 197 18.56 -34.80 -11.89
N SER A 198 18.69 -36.04 -12.37
CA SER A 198 19.66 -36.42 -13.40
C SER A 198 19.52 -35.56 -14.66
N LYS A 199 18.28 -35.26 -15.08
CA LYS A 199 18.01 -34.36 -16.22
C LYS A 199 17.88 -32.89 -15.83
N PHE A 200 17.50 -32.60 -14.59
CA PHE A 200 17.27 -31.22 -14.13
C PHE A 200 18.56 -30.47 -13.80
N GLN A 201 19.67 -31.18 -13.59
CA GLN A 201 20.90 -30.56 -13.12
C GLN A 201 21.48 -29.50 -14.06
N ASP A 202 21.23 -29.62 -15.37
CA ASP A 202 21.67 -28.67 -16.38
C ASP A 202 20.82 -27.39 -16.39
N ASP A 203 19.56 -27.49 -15.96
CA ASP A 203 18.63 -26.36 -15.83
C ASP A 203 18.73 -25.65 -14.47
N HIS A 204 19.48 -26.21 -13.52
CA HIS A 204 19.56 -25.68 -12.17
C HIS A 204 20.36 -24.35 -12.16
N PRO A 205 19.78 -23.22 -11.69
CA PRO A 205 20.42 -21.89 -11.77
C PRO A 205 21.76 -21.77 -11.03
N GLY A 206 22.00 -22.60 -10.02
CA GLY A 206 23.28 -22.69 -9.31
C GLY A 206 24.36 -23.50 -10.03
N GLY A 207 24.03 -24.12 -11.17
CA GLY A 207 24.89 -25.02 -11.93
C GLY A 207 24.95 -26.45 -11.38
N LYS A 208 25.18 -27.42 -12.28
CA LYS A 208 25.15 -28.86 -11.99
C LYS A 208 26.07 -29.34 -10.87
N LYS A 209 27.25 -28.73 -10.72
CA LYS A 209 28.24 -29.13 -9.69
C LYS A 209 27.71 -29.03 -8.26
N ILE A 210 26.73 -28.16 -8.00
CA ILE A 210 26.15 -28.01 -6.65
C ILE A 210 25.27 -29.20 -6.32
N LEU A 211 24.48 -29.68 -7.29
CA LEU A 211 23.63 -30.86 -7.13
C LEU A 211 24.45 -32.14 -7.06
N GLN A 212 25.48 -32.27 -7.90
CA GLN A 212 26.39 -33.42 -7.90
C GLN A 212 27.10 -33.64 -6.54
N ARG A 213 27.36 -32.59 -5.76
CA ARG A 213 27.97 -32.71 -4.41
C ARG A 213 27.07 -33.38 -3.38
N VAL A 214 25.75 -33.26 -3.58
CA VAL A 214 24.72 -33.82 -2.69
C VAL A 214 24.03 -35.03 -3.31
N ALA A 215 24.52 -35.52 -4.45
CA ALA A 215 24.04 -36.73 -5.10
C ALA A 215 24.11 -37.92 -4.12
N GLY A 216 23.03 -38.69 -4.08
CA GLY A 216 22.82 -39.82 -3.18
C GLY A 216 22.68 -39.47 -1.70
N LYS A 217 22.41 -38.21 -1.33
CA LYS A 217 22.37 -37.75 0.07
C LYS A 217 21.05 -37.08 0.43
N ASP A 218 20.83 -36.98 1.75
CA ASP A 218 19.87 -36.04 2.31
C ASP A 218 20.38 -34.61 2.15
N ALA A 219 19.71 -33.89 1.26
CA ALA A 219 19.99 -32.52 0.89
C ALA A 219 18.99 -31.54 1.51
N SER A 220 18.11 -31.97 2.43
CA SER A 220 17.04 -31.14 3.00
C SER A 220 17.59 -29.83 3.58
N LYS A 221 18.69 -29.92 4.33
CA LYS A 221 19.35 -28.75 4.94
C LYS A 221 19.90 -27.79 3.88
N GLN A 222 20.47 -28.32 2.80
CA GLN A 222 21.03 -27.55 1.68
C GLN A 222 19.89 -26.93 0.86
N PHE A 223 18.82 -27.68 0.60
CA PHE A 223 17.64 -27.19 -0.11
C PHE A 223 17.04 -25.97 0.60
N TRP A 224 16.69 -26.11 1.88
CA TRP A 224 16.07 -25.03 2.66
C TRP A 224 16.99 -23.85 2.98
N LYS A 225 18.30 -23.99 2.73
CA LYS A 225 19.27 -22.90 2.83
C LYS A 225 19.21 -21.97 1.62
N TYR A 226 18.87 -22.48 0.43
CA TYR A 226 18.92 -21.72 -0.83
C TYR A 226 17.55 -21.57 -1.51
N HIS A 227 16.57 -22.39 -1.14
CA HIS A 227 15.25 -22.45 -1.76
C HIS A 227 14.14 -22.19 -0.73
N ASN A 228 12.93 -21.96 -1.24
CA ASN A 228 11.71 -21.80 -0.46
C ASN A 228 10.69 -22.89 -0.84
N GLU A 229 9.59 -22.97 -0.09
CA GLU A 229 8.58 -24.02 -0.25
C GLU A 229 7.88 -23.96 -1.62
N GLY A 230 7.74 -22.77 -2.20
CA GLY A 230 7.16 -22.59 -3.53
C GLY A 230 7.96 -23.29 -4.62
N ILE A 231 9.30 -23.33 -4.50
CA ILE A 231 10.15 -24.09 -5.43
C ILE A 231 9.86 -25.58 -5.31
N LEU A 232 9.72 -26.10 -4.09
CA LEU A 232 9.40 -27.52 -3.88
C LEU A 232 8.05 -27.84 -4.52
N LYS A 233 6.99 -27.08 -4.21
CA LYS A 233 5.65 -27.26 -4.80
C LYS A 233 5.66 -27.22 -6.33
N LYS A 234 6.44 -26.33 -6.94
CA LYS A 234 6.52 -26.18 -8.41
C LYS A 234 7.12 -27.41 -9.09
N TYR A 235 8.18 -27.98 -8.53
CA TYR A 235 8.93 -29.06 -9.19
C TYR A 235 8.58 -30.45 -8.67
N GLN A 236 7.89 -30.56 -7.52
CA GLN A 236 7.59 -31.82 -6.87
C GLN A 236 6.89 -32.81 -7.79
N ALA A 237 5.81 -32.40 -8.45
CA ALA A 237 5.06 -33.26 -9.36
C ALA A 237 5.89 -33.79 -10.55
N ARG A 238 6.96 -33.08 -10.92
CA ARG A 238 7.81 -33.42 -12.08
C ARG A 238 9.03 -34.25 -11.70
N LEU A 239 9.62 -34.00 -10.53
CA LEU A 239 10.93 -34.53 -10.14
C LEU A 239 10.85 -35.57 -9.02
N GLN A 240 9.75 -35.64 -8.27
CA GLN A 240 9.60 -36.61 -7.20
C GLN A 240 9.39 -38.01 -7.78
N VAL A 241 10.25 -38.95 -7.39
CA VAL A 241 10.19 -40.36 -7.80
C VAL A 241 9.70 -41.28 -6.68
N GLY A 242 9.69 -40.80 -5.43
CA GLY A 242 9.20 -41.56 -4.28
C GLY A 242 9.42 -40.88 -2.94
N SER A 243 9.40 -41.68 -1.88
CA SER A 243 9.68 -41.25 -0.49
C SER A 243 10.48 -42.33 0.25
N LEU A 244 11.18 -41.92 1.31
CA LEU A 244 11.89 -42.83 2.18
C LEU A 244 10.92 -43.73 2.96
N ASP A 245 11.31 -44.97 3.16
CA ASP A 245 10.67 -45.96 4.04
C ASP A 245 10.46 -45.44 5.48
N SER A 246 11.39 -44.63 5.96
CA SER A 246 11.39 -43.98 7.27
C SER A 246 10.49 -42.75 7.36
N LYS A 247 9.90 -42.27 6.25
CA LYS A 247 8.97 -41.15 6.27
C LYS A 247 7.64 -41.60 6.91
N PRO A 248 7.16 -40.94 7.98
CA PRO A 248 5.89 -41.29 8.59
C PRO A 248 4.78 -41.23 7.54
N LYS A 249 4.08 -42.34 7.29
CA LYS A 249 2.90 -42.35 6.42
C LYS A 249 1.91 -41.32 6.96
N PRO A 250 1.28 -40.50 6.09
CA PRO A 250 0.23 -39.61 6.55
C PRO A 250 -0.82 -40.46 7.26
N LYS A 251 -1.12 -40.17 8.53
CA LYS A 251 -2.32 -40.72 9.15
C LYS A 251 -3.49 -40.38 8.21
N PRO A 252 -4.35 -41.34 7.84
CA PRO A 252 -5.57 -41.01 7.13
C PRO A 252 -6.22 -39.86 7.90
N LYS A 253 -6.47 -38.74 7.21
CA LYS A 253 -7.27 -37.66 7.78
C LYS A 253 -8.56 -38.36 8.23
N ALA A 254 -8.82 -38.41 9.53
CA ALA A 254 -10.06 -38.98 10.04
C ALA A 254 -11.18 -38.35 9.22
N ALA A 255 -12.06 -39.18 8.65
CA ALA A 255 -13.23 -38.69 7.94
C ALA A 255 -13.84 -37.58 8.81
N PRO A 256 -14.18 -36.41 8.24
CA PRO A 256 -14.81 -35.37 9.03
C PRO A 256 -16.00 -36.01 9.71
N ALA A 257 -16.03 -35.98 11.03
CA ALA A 257 -17.20 -36.37 11.78
C ALA A 257 -18.40 -35.67 11.12
N PRO A 258 -19.53 -36.36 10.89
CA PRO A 258 -20.69 -35.76 10.25
C PRO A 258 -20.93 -34.42 10.93
N ARG A 259 -20.80 -33.35 10.13
CA ARG A 259 -20.97 -31.97 10.58
C ARG A 259 -22.32 -31.95 11.28
N ALA A 260 -22.32 -31.64 12.58
CA ALA A 260 -23.56 -31.43 13.30
C ALA A 260 -24.44 -30.51 12.44
N PRO A 261 -25.76 -30.77 12.33
CA PRO A 261 -26.66 -29.90 11.58
C PRO A 261 -26.38 -28.44 11.99
N PRO A 262 -26.44 -27.48 11.05
CA PRO A 262 -26.26 -26.08 11.38
C PRO A 262 -27.15 -25.79 12.58
N ALA A 263 -26.54 -25.37 13.69
CA ALA A 263 -27.28 -24.99 14.87
C ALA A 263 -28.32 -23.98 14.39
N ALA A 264 -29.59 -24.34 14.55
CA ALA A 264 -30.70 -23.48 14.19
C ALA A 264 -30.39 -22.08 14.74
N ALA A 265 -30.49 -21.09 13.87
CA ALA A 265 -30.26 -19.69 14.20
C ALA A 265 -30.96 -19.40 15.53
N LYS A 266 -30.16 -19.24 16.60
CA LYS A 266 -30.69 -18.77 17.87
C LYS A 266 -31.20 -17.37 17.58
N THR A 267 -32.52 -17.25 17.51
CA THR A 267 -33.22 -15.97 17.55
C THR A 267 -32.58 -15.12 18.62
N ALA A 268 -32.00 -14.01 18.20
CA ALA A 268 -31.37 -13.04 19.07
C ALA A 268 -32.43 -12.53 20.05
N THR A 269 -32.43 -13.09 21.26
CA THR A 269 -33.05 -12.44 22.41
C THR A 269 -32.28 -11.17 22.67
N SER A 270 -32.98 -10.05 22.51
CA SER A 270 -32.53 -8.72 22.88
C SER A 270 -32.11 -8.69 24.35
N GLY A 271 -30.80 -8.78 24.58
CA GLY A 271 -30.15 -8.47 25.84
C GLY A 271 -28.93 -7.63 25.53
N HIS A 272 -28.91 -6.40 26.01
CA HIS A 272 -27.70 -5.58 26.04
C HIS A 272 -26.61 -6.36 26.81
N ASP A 273 -25.40 -6.40 26.25
CA ASP A 273 -24.13 -6.88 26.86
C ASP A 273 -23.66 -8.33 26.58
N ALA A 274 -23.75 -8.83 25.34
CA ALA A 274 -22.93 -9.97 24.90
C ALA A 274 -21.67 -9.46 24.18
N VAL A 275 -20.50 -9.60 24.80
CA VAL A 275 -19.20 -9.33 24.15
C VAL A 275 -18.99 -10.39 23.07
N ALA A 276 -18.85 -9.97 21.80
CA ALA A 276 -18.58 -10.89 20.70
C ALA A 276 -17.31 -11.72 20.98
N GLU A 277 -17.41 -13.04 20.88
CA GLU A 277 -16.28 -13.94 21.06
C GLU A 277 -15.20 -13.67 20.00
N ALA A 278 -13.93 -13.86 20.37
CA ALA A 278 -12.84 -13.69 19.43
C ALA A 278 -12.80 -14.85 18.43
N LEU A 279 -12.43 -14.54 17.18
CA LEU A 279 -12.39 -15.50 16.09
C LEU A 279 -11.15 -16.41 16.20
N GLU A 280 -11.28 -17.63 15.67
CA GLU A 280 -10.20 -18.63 15.69
C GLU A 280 -8.89 -18.12 15.06
N PRO A 281 -7.72 -18.44 15.66
CA PRO A 281 -6.43 -18.11 15.09
C PRO A 281 -6.25 -18.63 13.65
N PHE A 282 -5.53 -17.87 12.83
CA PHE A 282 -5.28 -18.21 11.43
C PHE A 282 -3.94 -17.68 10.91
N GLY A 283 -3.33 -18.39 9.96
CA GLY A 283 -2.04 -18.03 9.38
C GLY A 283 -0.86 -18.48 10.24
N HIS A 284 0.34 -17.98 9.93
CA HIS A 284 1.59 -18.48 10.53
C HIS A 284 1.86 -18.03 11.97
N GLN A 285 0.97 -17.22 12.57
CA GLN A 285 1.14 -16.68 13.92
C GLN A 285 2.45 -15.89 14.12
N ILE A 286 2.99 -15.31 13.03
CA ILE A 286 4.08 -14.35 13.13
C ILE A 286 3.47 -13.02 13.60
N PRO A 287 3.91 -12.43 14.73
CA PRO A 287 3.36 -11.17 15.22
C PRO A 287 3.45 -10.09 14.14
N PHE A 288 2.36 -9.36 13.90
CA PHE A 288 2.27 -8.28 12.89
C PHE A 288 2.40 -8.71 11.40
N ALA A 289 2.57 -10.00 11.09
CA ALA A 289 2.55 -10.47 9.70
C ALA A 289 1.12 -10.55 9.13
N ASP A 290 0.14 -10.76 9.99
CA ASP A 290 -1.28 -10.73 9.67
C ASP A 290 -2.01 -9.76 10.63
N PRO A 291 -3.21 -9.27 10.26
CA PRO A 291 -4.03 -8.44 11.13
C PRO A 291 -4.29 -9.07 12.50
N ALA A 292 -4.39 -8.25 13.55
CA ALA A 292 -4.49 -8.73 14.93
C ALA A 292 -5.69 -9.68 15.16
N TRP A 293 -6.81 -9.47 14.48
CA TRP A 293 -7.99 -10.34 14.60
C TRP A 293 -7.76 -11.77 14.07
N TYR A 294 -6.67 -12.05 13.35
CA TYR A 294 -6.23 -13.40 12.98
C TYR A 294 -5.55 -14.14 14.14
N GLN A 295 -5.27 -13.46 15.25
CA GLN A 295 -4.51 -13.98 16.39
C GLN A 295 -5.37 -14.02 17.67
N ASN A 296 -6.68 -14.26 17.53
CA ASN A 296 -7.65 -14.34 18.63
C ASN A 296 -7.83 -13.03 19.43
N TYR A 297 -7.60 -11.88 18.79
CA TYR A 297 -7.96 -10.58 19.36
C TYR A 297 -9.42 -10.25 19.02
N HIS A 298 -10.15 -9.70 19.99
CA HIS A 298 -11.51 -9.20 19.75
C HIS A 298 -11.49 -8.05 18.74
N SER A 299 -12.46 -8.06 17.82
CA SER A 299 -12.67 -6.97 16.87
C SER A 299 -14.16 -6.63 16.79
N PRO A 300 -14.53 -5.34 16.77
CA PRO A 300 -15.91 -4.93 16.52
C PRO A 300 -16.27 -4.96 15.02
N TYR A 301 -15.32 -5.30 14.14
CA TYR A 301 -15.44 -5.17 12.69
C TYR A 301 -15.66 -6.51 11.99
N PHE A 302 -15.05 -7.59 12.49
CA PHE A 302 -15.04 -8.89 11.81
C PHE A 302 -15.95 -9.89 12.52
N ASN A 303 -16.48 -10.81 11.73
CA ASN A 303 -17.38 -11.88 12.15
C ASN A 303 -17.05 -13.16 11.35
N GLU A 304 -17.90 -14.16 11.44
CA GLU A 304 -17.70 -15.47 10.81
C GLU A 304 -17.70 -15.42 9.27
N THR A 305 -18.49 -14.53 8.65
CA THR A 305 -18.50 -14.41 7.18
C THR A 305 -17.20 -13.82 6.66
N HIS A 306 -16.65 -12.84 7.37
CA HIS A 306 -15.31 -12.31 7.10
C HIS A 306 -14.23 -13.38 7.23
N ALA A 307 -14.26 -14.17 8.31
CA ALA A 307 -13.31 -15.25 8.53
C ALA A 307 -13.39 -16.35 7.46
N ALA A 308 -14.61 -16.69 7.02
CA ALA A 308 -14.86 -17.67 5.97
C ALA A 308 -14.36 -17.19 4.60
N LEU A 309 -14.64 -15.93 4.24
CA LEU A 309 -14.15 -15.33 3.00
C LEU A 309 -12.62 -15.30 2.96
N ARG A 310 -12.01 -14.82 4.06
CA ARG A 310 -10.56 -14.81 4.23
C ARG A 310 -9.95 -16.18 3.97
N ALA A 311 -10.50 -17.23 4.58
CA ALA A 311 -9.99 -18.59 4.42
C ALA A 311 -10.11 -19.09 2.96
N GLU A 312 -11.25 -18.84 2.31
CA GLU A 312 -11.50 -19.23 0.93
C GLU A 312 -10.53 -18.55 -0.05
N VAL A 313 -10.35 -17.23 0.07
CA VAL A 313 -9.44 -16.49 -0.83
C VAL A 313 -7.99 -16.86 -0.55
N ARG A 314 -7.58 -17.01 0.72
CA ARG A 314 -6.24 -17.46 1.11
C ARG A 314 -5.89 -18.81 0.47
N GLU A 315 -6.80 -19.77 0.53
CA GLU A 315 -6.58 -21.11 -0.04
C GLU A 315 -6.29 -21.01 -1.54
N TRP A 316 -7.11 -20.27 -2.29
CA TRP A 316 -6.89 -20.09 -3.73
C TRP A 316 -5.59 -19.36 -4.05
N ILE A 317 -5.28 -18.30 -3.31
CA ILE A 317 -4.07 -17.50 -3.51
C ILE A 317 -2.81 -18.32 -3.25
N GLU A 318 -2.74 -19.06 -2.15
CA GLU A 318 -1.53 -19.82 -1.79
C GLU A 318 -1.31 -21.05 -2.68
N THR A 319 -2.38 -21.65 -3.22
CA THR A 319 -2.30 -22.88 -4.01
C THR A 319 -2.10 -22.61 -5.50
N GLU A 320 -2.91 -21.74 -6.10
CA GLU A 320 -2.99 -21.57 -7.56
C GLU A 320 -2.21 -20.34 -8.07
N VAL A 321 -2.09 -19.30 -7.23
CA VAL A 321 -1.60 -17.98 -7.67
C VAL A 321 -0.14 -17.78 -7.27
N MET A 322 0.14 -17.76 -5.97
CA MET A 322 1.46 -17.42 -5.41
C MET A 322 2.65 -18.20 -6.02
N PRO A 323 2.55 -19.52 -6.29
CA PRO A 323 3.66 -20.27 -6.90
C PRO A 323 4.08 -19.76 -8.29
N ASN A 324 3.18 -19.08 -8.99
CA ASN A 324 3.35 -18.70 -10.40
C ASN A 324 3.68 -17.21 -10.60
N VAL A 325 3.40 -16.37 -9.61
CA VAL A 325 3.47 -14.89 -9.70
C VAL A 325 4.81 -14.37 -10.21
N THR A 326 5.94 -14.97 -9.80
CA THR A 326 7.26 -14.53 -10.28
C THR A 326 7.38 -14.74 -11.78
N GLU A 327 6.96 -15.89 -12.31
CA GLU A 327 7.01 -16.17 -13.75
C GLU A 327 6.09 -15.23 -14.54
N TRP A 328 4.91 -14.93 -14.01
CA TRP A 328 3.98 -13.99 -14.64
C TRP A 328 4.49 -12.55 -14.66
N ASP A 329 5.18 -12.13 -13.61
CA ASP A 329 5.80 -10.80 -13.54
C ASP A 329 6.95 -10.66 -14.55
N GLU A 330 7.82 -11.67 -14.62
CA GLU A 330 8.89 -11.79 -15.63
C GLU A 330 8.33 -11.76 -17.07
N ALA A 331 7.25 -12.52 -17.32
CA ALA A 331 6.58 -12.58 -18.60
C ALA A 331 5.71 -11.35 -18.91
N LYS A 332 5.56 -10.42 -17.95
CA LYS A 332 4.65 -9.26 -18.03
C LYS A 332 3.22 -9.67 -18.41
N LYS A 333 2.75 -10.85 -17.98
CA LYS A 333 1.45 -11.42 -18.34
C LYS A 333 0.96 -12.38 -17.28
N VAL A 334 -0.28 -12.19 -16.84
CA VAL A 334 -1.04 -13.17 -16.07
C VAL A 334 -1.90 -14.01 -17.05
N PRO A 335 -1.99 -15.33 -16.89
CA PRO A 335 -2.88 -16.17 -17.69
C PRO A 335 -4.35 -15.74 -17.61
N ASP A 336 -5.05 -15.75 -18.74
CA ASP A 336 -6.43 -15.23 -18.83
C ASP A 336 -7.43 -16.01 -17.96
N ASN A 337 -7.17 -17.31 -17.74
CA ASN A 337 -7.99 -18.15 -16.87
C ASN A 337 -8.00 -17.66 -15.41
N ILE A 338 -6.96 -16.97 -14.94
CA ILE A 338 -6.93 -16.41 -13.59
C ILE A 338 -7.93 -15.25 -13.45
N TYR A 339 -8.06 -14.41 -14.49
CA TYR A 339 -9.08 -13.35 -14.52
C TYR A 339 -10.49 -13.93 -14.64
N LYS A 340 -10.67 -14.96 -15.48
CA LYS A 340 -11.94 -15.69 -15.57
C LYS A 340 -12.37 -16.23 -14.21
N GLU A 341 -11.41 -16.71 -13.43
CA GLU A 341 -11.68 -17.30 -12.13
C GLU A 341 -12.07 -16.27 -11.05
N MET A 342 -11.60 -15.02 -11.17
CA MET A 342 -12.13 -13.91 -10.36
C MET A 342 -13.63 -13.71 -10.59
N GLY A 343 -14.10 -13.85 -11.83
CA GLY A 343 -15.52 -13.76 -12.18
C GLY A 343 -16.31 -14.98 -11.69
N ARG A 344 -15.83 -16.20 -11.96
CA ARG A 344 -16.50 -17.45 -11.57
C ARG A 344 -16.70 -17.56 -10.05
N ARG A 345 -15.74 -17.06 -9.26
CA ARG A 345 -15.80 -17.05 -7.79
C ARG A 345 -16.65 -15.92 -7.22
N GLY A 346 -17.17 -15.02 -8.06
CA GLY A 346 -17.95 -13.85 -7.64
C GLY A 346 -17.10 -12.71 -7.06
N TYR A 347 -15.77 -12.77 -7.14
CA TYR A 347 -14.89 -11.76 -6.56
C TYR A 347 -14.93 -10.44 -7.32
N LEU A 348 -15.05 -10.45 -8.66
CA LEU A 348 -15.21 -9.22 -9.43
C LEU A 348 -16.45 -8.43 -8.97
N ALA A 349 -17.57 -9.11 -8.73
CA ALA A 349 -18.80 -8.47 -8.28
C ALA A 349 -18.70 -7.87 -6.86
N GLY A 350 -17.80 -8.42 -6.04
CA GLY A 350 -17.51 -7.92 -4.70
C GLY A 350 -16.53 -6.74 -4.64
N LEU A 351 -15.88 -6.38 -5.75
CA LEU A 351 -14.78 -5.39 -5.84
C LEU A 351 -15.21 -4.07 -6.50
N LEU A 352 -16.48 -3.69 -6.36
CA LEU A 352 -17.11 -2.57 -7.07
C LEU A 352 -17.43 -1.35 -6.19
N GLY A 353 -17.22 -1.43 -4.87
CA GLY A 353 -17.56 -0.33 -3.95
C GLY A 353 -19.06 -0.03 -3.88
N VAL A 354 -19.90 -1.03 -4.15
CA VAL A 354 -21.37 -0.96 -4.13
C VAL A 354 -21.94 -2.24 -3.52
N LYS A 355 -23.26 -2.25 -3.27
CA LYS A 355 -23.97 -3.49 -2.91
C LYS A 355 -23.75 -4.57 -3.98
N TYR A 356 -23.62 -5.81 -3.53
CA TYR A 356 -23.36 -6.94 -4.40
C TYR A 356 -24.41 -7.05 -5.53
N PRO A 357 -24.01 -6.99 -6.82
CA PRO A 357 -24.94 -6.90 -7.94
C PRO A 357 -25.49 -8.28 -8.35
N THR A 358 -26.36 -8.86 -7.53
CA THR A 358 -26.93 -10.22 -7.73
C THR A 358 -27.67 -10.43 -9.05
N LYS A 359 -28.15 -9.36 -9.69
CA LYS A 359 -28.75 -9.42 -11.04
C LYS A 359 -27.77 -9.91 -12.11
N TYR A 360 -26.47 -9.64 -11.94
CA TYR A 360 -25.47 -9.80 -13.00
C TYR A 360 -24.35 -10.79 -12.66
N ALA A 361 -24.25 -11.25 -11.41
CA ALA A 361 -23.16 -12.11 -10.96
C ALA A 361 -23.64 -13.21 -10.01
N ALA A 362 -22.97 -14.36 -10.09
CA ALA A 362 -23.07 -15.38 -9.06
C ALA A 362 -22.49 -14.87 -7.74
N GLY A 363 -23.04 -15.33 -6.61
CA GLY A 363 -22.53 -14.98 -5.28
C GLY A 363 -21.18 -15.62 -4.97
N VAL A 364 -20.56 -15.16 -3.88
CA VAL A 364 -19.35 -15.77 -3.33
C VAL A 364 -19.73 -16.98 -2.49
N LYS A 365 -18.96 -18.08 -2.57
CA LYS A 365 -19.30 -19.36 -1.92
C LYS A 365 -19.44 -19.23 -0.39
N SER A 366 -18.53 -18.50 0.24
CA SER A 366 -18.47 -18.34 1.70
C SER A 366 -19.36 -17.23 2.26
N VAL A 367 -19.89 -16.34 1.42
CA VAL A 367 -20.60 -15.13 1.85
C VAL A 367 -21.90 -14.95 1.04
N PRO A 368 -23.06 -15.02 1.69
CA PRO A 368 -24.32 -14.66 1.03
C PRO A 368 -24.29 -13.22 0.54
N PRO A 369 -24.74 -12.91 -0.70
CA PRO A 369 -24.67 -11.55 -1.25
C PRO A 369 -25.30 -10.45 -0.39
N GLU A 370 -26.33 -10.79 0.38
CA GLU A 370 -27.02 -9.87 1.31
C GLU A 370 -26.21 -9.51 2.56
N GLN A 371 -25.18 -10.29 2.88
CA GLN A 371 -24.24 -10.03 3.98
C GLN A 371 -22.93 -9.40 3.51
N TRP A 372 -22.79 -9.14 2.21
CA TRP A 372 -21.59 -8.49 1.66
C TRP A 372 -21.50 -7.03 2.10
N ASP A 373 -20.38 -6.67 2.73
CA ASP A 373 -20.08 -5.32 3.18
C ASP A 373 -18.68 -4.87 2.72
N LEU A 374 -18.28 -3.66 3.12
CA LEU A 374 -16.98 -3.09 2.73
C LEU A 374 -15.77 -3.83 3.35
N PHE A 375 -15.95 -4.57 4.45
CA PHE A 375 -14.88 -5.38 5.03
C PHE A 375 -14.65 -6.66 4.23
N HIS A 376 -15.69 -7.25 3.64
CA HIS A 376 -15.53 -8.35 2.68
C HIS A 376 -14.73 -7.91 1.44
N GLU A 377 -15.07 -6.75 0.87
CA GLU A 377 -14.31 -6.17 -0.25
C GLU A 377 -12.84 -5.89 0.11
N MET A 378 -12.62 -5.30 1.30
CA MET A 378 -11.27 -5.09 1.83
C MET A 378 -10.50 -6.41 1.92
N LEU A 379 -11.12 -7.49 2.40
CA LEU A 379 -10.47 -8.78 2.55
C LEU A 379 -10.12 -9.45 1.22
N VAL A 380 -10.96 -9.35 0.20
CA VAL A 380 -10.57 -9.83 -1.14
C VAL A 380 -9.33 -9.07 -1.63
N THR A 381 -9.34 -7.74 -1.52
CA THR A 381 -8.21 -6.89 -1.96
C THR A 381 -6.93 -7.22 -1.19
N ASP A 382 -7.04 -7.38 0.13
CA ASP A 382 -5.96 -7.74 1.03
C ASP A 382 -5.40 -9.14 0.71
N GLU A 383 -6.25 -10.14 0.51
CA GLU A 383 -5.79 -11.50 0.21
C GLU A 383 -5.15 -11.64 -1.18
N LEU A 384 -5.68 -10.97 -2.21
CA LEU A 384 -5.03 -10.89 -3.53
C LEU A 384 -3.60 -10.30 -3.41
N SER A 385 -3.43 -9.32 -2.52
CA SER A 385 -2.17 -8.62 -2.30
C SER A 385 -1.14 -9.46 -1.54
N ARG A 386 -1.54 -10.56 -0.88
CA ARG A 386 -0.60 -11.48 -0.21
C ARG A 386 0.41 -12.11 -1.18
N THR A 387 0.09 -12.13 -2.47
CA THR A 387 1.00 -12.57 -3.53
C THR A 387 2.31 -11.79 -3.59
N GLY A 388 2.37 -10.59 -3.00
CA GLY A 388 3.55 -9.75 -3.04
C GLY A 388 3.92 -9.34 -4.46
N SER A 389 2.91 -9.05 -5.30
CA SER A 389 3.07 -8.51 -6.65
C SER A 389 1.96 -7.51 -6.94
N GLY A 390 2.31 -6.23 -7.06
CA GLY A 390 1.36 -5.20 -7.49
C GLY A 390 0.94 -5.41 -8.96
N GLY A 391 1.84 -5.97 -9.78
CA GLY A 391 1.55 -6.34 -11.17
C GLY A 391 0.39 -7.32 -11.29
N PHE A 392 0.40 -8.39 -10.49
CA PHE A 392 -0.69 -9.37 -10.45
C PHE A 392 -1.99 -8.73 -9.98
N VAL A 393 -1.96 -8.03 -8.83
CA VAL A 393 -3.17 -7.42 -8.26
C VAL A 393 -3.79 -6.43 -9.23
N TRP A 394 -2.98 -5.60 -9.89
CA TRP A 394 -3.47 -4.67 -10.88
C TRP A 394 -3.93 -5.33 -12.18
N ASN A 395 -3.41 -6.50 -12.53
CA ASN A 395 -3.93 -7.28 -13.66
C ASN A 395 -5.38 -7.72 -13.42
N VAL A 396 -5.68 -8.21 -12.22
CA VAL A 396 -6.97 -8.85 -11.92
C VAL A 396 -8.01 -7.91 -11.33
N PHE A 397 -7.58 -6.81 -10.73
CA PHE A 397 -8.45 -5.85 -10.05
C PHE A 397 -8.20 -4.40 -10.49
N GLY A 398 -6.94 -4.00 -10.71
CA GLY A 398 -6.56 -2.59 -10.84
C GLY A 398 -7.31 -1.78 -11.89
N GLY A 399 -7.49 -2.29 -13.12
CA GLY A 399 -8.28 -1.60 -14.14
C GLY A 399 -9.79 -1.78 -13.94
N PHE A 400 -10.22 -2.99 -13.59
CA PHE A 400 -11.62 -3.34 -13.37
C PHE A 400 -12.26 -2.52 -12.24
N GLY A 401 -11.61 -2.48 -11.08
CA GLY A 401 -12.10 -1.85 -9.84
C GLY A 401 -12.24 -0.34 -9.93
N ILE A 402 -11.70 0.29 -10.98
CA ILE A 402 -11.87 1.73 -11.24
C ILE A 402 -12.66 2.02 -12.51
N GLY A 403 -12.64 1.11 -13.49
CA GLY A 403 -13.35 1.26 -14.76
C GLY A 403 -14.82 0.88 -14.67
N CYS A 404 -15.15 -0.16 -13.92
CA CYS A 404 -16.52 -0.70 -13.83
C CYS A 404 -17.46 0.08 -12.89
N PRO A 405 -17.04 0.60 -11.72
CA PRO A 405 -17.99 1.25 -10.82
C PRO A 405 -18.74 2.45 -11.42
N PRO A 406 -18.13 3.33 -12.24
CA PRO A 406 -18.88 4.40 -12.92
C PRO A 406 -20.01 3.89 -13.82
N VAL A 407 -19.84 2.74 -14.48
CA VAL A 407 -20.89 2.10 -15.29
C VAL A 407 -22.05 1.66 -14.41
N ILE A 408 -21.76 1.03 -13.28
CA ILE A 408 -22.81 0.54 -12.38
C ILE A 408 -23.60 1.69 -11.78
N LYS A 409 -22.92 2.78 -11.38
CA LYS A 409 -23.55 3.92 -10.73
C LYS A 409 -24.29 4.85 -11.70
N PHE A 410 -23.77 5.05 -12.92
CA PHE A 410 -24.24 6.10 -13.83
C PHE A 410 -24.62 5.63 -15.24
N GLY A 411 -24.37 4.36 -15.57
CA GLY A 411 -24.87 3.77 -16.81
C GLY A 411 -26.39 3.62 -16.81
N THR A 412 -26.99 3.59 -17.99
CA THR A 412 -28.39 3.22 -18.16
C THR A 412 -28.59 1.73 -17.87
N GLU A 413 -29.82 1.30 -17.52
CA GLU A 413 -30.08 -0.13 -17.31
C GLU A 413 -29.81 -0.95 -18.57
N ALA A 414 -30.18 -0.45 -19.75
CA ALA A 414 -29.88 -1.11 -21.02
C ALA A 414 -28.36 -1.32 -21.24
N LEU A 415 -27.54 -0.32 -20.89
CA LEU A 415 -26.09 -0.46 -20.96
C LEU A 415 -25.57 -1.51 -19.98
N LYS A 416 -26.06 -1.49 -18.73
CA LYS A 416 -25.68 -2.45 -17.70
C LYS A 416 -26.04 -3.89 -18.09
N ASP A 417 -27.26 -4.10 -18.56
CA ASP A 417 -27.77 -5.40 -19.03
C ASP A 417 -26.91 -5.97 -20.15
N ARG A 418 -26.43 -5.10 -21.05
CA ARG A 418 -25.61 -5.51 -22.20
C ARG A 418 -24.20 -5.96 -21.82
N ILE A 419 -23.53 -5.27 -20.89
CA ILE A 419 -22.08 -5.44 -20.69
C ILE A 419 -21.67 -6.07 -19.36
N LEU A 420 -22.45 -5.84 -18.28
CA LEU A 420 -22.05 -6.32 -16.95
C LEU A 420 -21.99 -7.85 -16.84
N PRO A 421 -22.89 -8.65 -17.47
CA PRO A 421 -22.77 -10.10 -17.41
C PRO A 421 -21.41 -10.62 -17.89
N GLY A 422 -20.90 -10.11 -19.02
CA GLY A 422 -19.60 -10.52 -19.55
C GLY A 422 -18.42 -10.02 -18.71
N ILE A 423 -18.51 -8.81 -18.17
CA ILE A 423 -17.46 -8.25 -17.31
C ILE A 423 -17.38 -9.02 -15.98
N LEU A 424 -18.51 -9.22 -15.30
CA LEU A 424 -18.55 -9.85 -13.98
C LEU A 424 -18.33 -11.37 -14.05
N ALA A 425 -18.61 -12.00 -15.19
CA ALA A 425 -18.21 -13.38 -15.45
C ALA A 425 -16.71 -13.54 -15.76
N GLY A 426 -15.96 -12.44 -15.92
CA GLY A 426 -14.53 -12.44 -16.25
C GLY A 426 -14.23 -12.75 -17.72
N ASP A 427 -15.22 -12.67 -18.62
CA ASP A 427 -15.05 -12.87 -20.07
C ASP A 427 -14.62 -11.60 -20.80
N LYS A 428 -14.93 -10.44 -20.21
CA LYS A 428 -14.63 -9.12 -20.75
C LYS A 428 -13.92 -8.27 -19.72
N ARG A 429 -13.02 -7.41 -20.18
CA ARG A 429 -12.22 -6.52 -19.32
C ARG A 429 -12.61 -5.06 -19.54
N ILE A 430 -12.55 -4.28 -18.47
CA ILE A 430 -12.81 -2.84 -18.46
C ILE A 430 -11.72 -2.10 -17.71
N CYS A 431 -11.39 -0.90 -18.16
CA CYS A 431 -10.45 0.01 -17.47
C CYS A 431 -10.97 1.45 -17.43
N LEU A 432 -10.28 2.28 -16.64
CA LEU A 432 -10.52 3.72 -16.53
C LEU A 432 -9.44 4.49 -17.29
N ALA A 433 -9.86 5.32 -18.25
CA ALA A 433 -8.99 6.09 -19.14
C ALA A 433 -9.17 7.60 -18.92
N ILE A 434 -8.44 8.15 -17.96
CA ILE A 434 -8.51 9.57 -17.60
C ILE A 434 -7.26 10.31 -18.04
N THR A 435 -6.12 9.91 -17.48
CA THR A 435 -4.85 10.62 -17.57
C THR A 435 -4.34 10.73 -19.01
N GLU A 436 -3.77 11.89 -19.32
CA GLU A 436 -3.16 12.22 -20.61
C GLU A 436 -1.71 12.62 -20.39
N PRO A 437 -0.87 12.69 -21.45
CA PRO A 437 0.52 13.14 -21.29
C PRO A 437 0.67 14.51 -20.64
N ASP A 438 -0.25 15.43 -20.95
CA ASP A 438 -0.25 16.81 -20.42
C ASP A 438 -1.22 17.02 -19.24
N ALA A 439 -2.03 16.01 -18.88
CA ALA A 439 -3.04 16.12 -17.82
C ALA A 439 -3.02 14.90 -16.87
N GLY A 440 -2.19 15.00 -15.82
CA GLY A 440 -2.11 14.04 -14.71
C GLY A 440 -2.88 14.49 -13.47
N SER A 441 -2.22 15.24 -12.59
CA SER A 441 -2.85 15.83 -11.40
C SER A 441 -3.93 16.86 -11.75
N ASP A 442 -3.78 17.54 -12.89
CA ASP A 442 -4.71 18.54 -13.40
C ASP A 442 -5.71 17.96 -14.41
N VAL A 443 -6.47 16.97 -13.97
CA VAL A 443 -7.50 16.27 -14.78
C VAL A 443 -8.52 17.25 -15.39
N ALA A 444 -8.75 18.40 -14.76
CA ALA A 444 -9.71 19.39 -15.24
C ALA A 444 -9.32 20.00 -16.61
N ASN A 445 -8.06 19.89 -17.02
CA ASN A 445 -7.50 20.44 -18.24
C ASN A 445 -7.15 19.39 -19.30
N LEU A 446 -7.73 18.20 -19.22
CA LEU A 446 -7.65 17.18 -20.28
C LEU A 446 -8.13 17.71 -21.65
N THR A 447 -7.56 17.20 -22.73
CA THR A 447 -7.75 17.67 -24.12
C THR A 447 -8.34 16.63 -25.06
N CYS A 448 -8.34 15.33 -24.71
CA CYS A 448 -9.02 14.29 -25.49
C CYS A 448 -10.48 14.69 -25.71
N GLU A 449 -10.86 14.95 -26.96
CA GLU A 449 -12.13 15.58 -27.31
C GLU A 449 -13.17 14.56 -27.75
N ALA A 450 -14.44 14.93 -27.56
CA ALA A 450 -15.59 14.18 -28.06
C ALA A 450 -16.62 15.17 -28.63
N ARG A 451 -16.77 15.16 -29.96
CA ARG A 451 -17.72 16.02 -30.68
C ARG A 451 -18.94 15.21 -31.06
N LEU A 452 -20.13 15.82 -31.00
CA LEU A 452 -21.34 15.14 -31.47
C LEU A 452 -21.32 15.09 -32.99
N SER A 453 -21.64 13.94 -33.59
CA SER A 453 -21.84 13.81 -35.03
C SER A 453 -23.01 14.67 -35.51
N ASP A 454 -23.01 15.01 -36.80
CA ASP A 454 -24.05 15.86 -37.40
C ASP A 454 -25.46 15.30 -37.23
N ASP A 455 -25.60 13.96 -37.22
CA ASP A 455 -26.86 13.26 -37.00
C ASP A 455 -27.28 13.14 -35.52
N GLY A 456 -26.42 13.59 -34.59
CA GLY A 456 -26.67 13.56 -33.16
C GLY A 456 -26.61 12.17 -32.50
N LYS A 457 -26.21 11.12 -33.23
CA LYS A 457 -26.27 9.73 -32.75
C LYS A 457 -24.98 9.22 -32.11
N HIS A 458 -23.84 9.83 -32.44
CA HIS A 458 -22.53 9.40 -31.95
C HIS A 458 -21.72 10.58 -31.43
N PHE A 459 -20.82 10.29 -30.50
CA PHE A 459 -19.64 11.10 -30.24
C PHE A 459 -18.50 10.61 -31.13
N ILE A 460 -17.80 11.53 -31.78
CA ILE A 460 -16.54 11.28 -32.47
C ILE A 460 -15.42 11.66 -31.51
N VAL A 461 -14.63 10.67 -31.09
CA VAL A 461 -13.60 10.83 -30.04
C VAL A 461 -12.21 10.84 -30.65
N ASN A 462 -11.43 11.86 -30.29
CA ASN A 462 -10.04 12.03 -30.73
C ASN A 462 -9.13 12.40 -29.55
N GLY A 463 -7.97 11.75 -29.45
CA GLY A 463 -6.94 12.10 -28.47
C GLY A 463 -6.25 10.88 -27.89
N GLU A 464 -5.58 11.07 -26.76
CA GLU A 464 -4.67 10.08 -26.20
C GLU A 464 -4.82 9.95 -24.69
N LYS A 465 -4.52 8.75 -24.17
CA LYS A 465 -4.54 8.43 -22.76
C LYS A 465 -3.27 7.68 -22.39
N LYS A 466 -2.75 7.96 -21.19
CA LYS A 466 -1.46 7.46 -20.74
C LYS A 466 -1.56 6.84 -19.35
N TRP A 467 -0.78 5.77 -19.14
CA TRP A 467 -0.75 4.99 -17.91
C TRP A 467 -2.05 4.25 -17.58
N ILE A 468 -2.76 3.77 -18.60
CA ILE A 468 -4.05 3.09 -18.41
C ILE A 468 -3.82 1.63 -18.05
N THR A 469 -4.07 1.29 -16.79
CA THR A 469 -3.97 -0.09 -16.27
C THR A 469 -4.94 -1.02 -17.01
N ASN A 470 -4.44 -2.20 -17.38
CA ASN A 470 -5.13 -3.22 -18.19
C ASN A 470 -5.53 -2.81 -19.61
N GLY A 471 -5.27 -1.56 -20.04
CA GLY A 471 -5.77 -1.03 -21.31
C GLY A 471 -5.47 -1.93 -22.52
N ILE A 472 -4.33 -2.63 -22.53
CA ILE A 472 -3.91 -3.56 -23.59
C ILE A 472 -4.85 -4.76 -23.78
N TRP A 473 -5.62 -5.15 -22.77
CA TRP A 473 -6.53 -6.29 -22.80
C TRP A 473 -8.01 -5.90 -22.69
N CYS A 474 -8.32 -4.63 -22.40
CA CYS A 474 -9.70 -4.21 -22.17
C CYS A 474 -10.52 -4.19 -23.45
N ASP A 475 -11.76 -4.68 -23.32
CA ASP A 475 -12.82 -4.54 -24.32
C ASP A 475 -13.54 -3.19 -24.16
N TYR A 476 -13.55 -2.65 -22.94
CA TYR A 476 -14.26 -1.42 -22.60
C TYR A 476 -13.35 -0.41 -21.89
N PHE A 477 -13.52 0.87 -22.22
CA PHE A 477 -12.76 1.99 -21.66
C PHE A 477 -13.73 3.05 -21.12
N THR A 478 -13.80 3.16 -19.80
CA THR A 478 -14.49 4.27 -19.13
C THR A 478 -13.60 5.52 -19.26
N THR A 479 -13.91 6.40 -20.21
CA THR A 479 -13.00 7.43 -20.72
C THR A 479 -13.47 8.84 -20.44
N ALA A 480 -12.62 9.66 -19.83
CA ALA A 480 -12.89 11.08 -19.62
C ALA A 480 -12.55 11.87 -20.89
N VAL A 481 -13.50 12.67 -21.37
CA VAL A 481 -13.38 13.41 -22.63
C VAL A 481 -13.91 14.84 -22.50
N ARG A 482 -13.37 15.75 -23.31
CA ARG A 482 -13.80 17.14 -23.45
C ARG A 482 -14.97 17.21 -24.42
N THR A 483 -16.16 17.54 -23.92
CA THR A 483 -17.39 17.74 -24.73
C THR A 483 -17.89 19.19 -24.71
N GLY A 484 -17.21 20.07 -23.98
CA GLY A 484 -17.57 21.47 -23.77
C GLY A 484 -16.35 22.34 -23.53
N GLY A 485 -16.54 23.49 -22.89
CA GLY A 485 -15.48 24.47 -22.62
C GLY A 485 -14.39 24.03 -21.61
N PRO A 486 -13.49 24.94 -21.21
CA PRO A 486 -12.38 24.62 -20.32
C PRO A 486 -12.83 24.22 -18.90
N GLY A 487 -11.95 23.52 -18.18
CA GLY A 487 -12.15 23.13 -16.79
C GLY A 487 -13.18 22.02 -16.55
N MET A 488 -13.53 21.80 -15.28
CA MET A 488 -14.35 20.65 -14.85
C MET A 488 -15.74 20.58 -15.50
N LYS A 489 -16.30 21.73 -15.88
CA LYS A 489 -17.66 21.85 -16.47
C LYS A 489 -17.74 21.50 -17.95
N GLY A 490 -16.63 21.17 -18.60
CA GLY A 490 -16.62 20.74 -20.01
C GLY A 490 -16.28 19.27 -20.21
N ILE A 491 -16.16 18.50 -19.13
CA ILE A 491 -15.76 17.10 -19.17
C ILE A 491 -17.00 16.20 -19.11
N SER A 492 -17.05 15.19 -19.97
CA SER A 492 -17.97 14.05 -19.92
C SER A 492 -17.23 12.75 -19.68
N LEU A 493 -17.96 11.70 -19.31
CA LEU A 493 -17.44 10.35 -19.17
C LEU A 493 -18.18 9.44 -20.14
N LEU A 494 -17.46 8.78 -21.03
CA LEU A 494 -18.02 7.88 -22.04
C LEU A 494 -17.55 6.44 -21.77
N LEU A 495 -18.41 5.46 -22.03
CA LEU A 495 -17.96 4.08 -22.22
C LEU A 495 -17.59 3.86 -23.69
N ILE A 496 -16.30 3.77 -23.97
CA ILE A 496 -15.78 3.49 -25.31
C ILE A 496 -15.54 1.99 -25.43
N GLU A 497 -16.02 1.37 -26.50
CA GLU A 497 -15.75 -0.03 -26.80
C GLU A 497 -14.50 -0.14 -27.66
N ARG A 498 -13.69 -1.18 -27.46
CA ARG A 498 -12.56 -1.46 -28.35
C ARG A 498 -13.10 -1.73 -29.76
N GLY A 499 -12.54 -1.02 -30.73
CA GLY A 499 -12.91 -1.17 -32.13
C GLY A 499 -12.01 -0.35 -33.04
N GLU A 500 -12.55 0.00 -34.21
CA GLU A 500 -11.90 0.88 -35.18
C GLU A 500 -11.51 2.22 -34.53
N GLY A 501 -10.32 2.72 -34.86
CA GLY A 501 -9.77 3.97 -34.30
C GLY A 501 -9.19 3.85 -32.88
N VAL A 502 -9.33 2.71 -32.19
CA VAL A 502 -8.73 2.50 -30.86
C VAL A 502 -7.40 1.73 -31.00
N THR A 503 -6.27 2.40 -30.77
CA THR A 503 -4.95 1.75 -30.74
C THR A 503 -4.39 1.72 -29.32
N THR A 504 -3.72 0.63 -28.97
CA THR A 504 -3.17 0.43 -27.61
C THR A 504 -1.74 -0.08 -27.66
N ARG A 505 -0.85 0.57 -26.92
CA ARG A 505 0.57 0.19 -26.80
C ARG A 505 0.97 0.03 -25.34
N ARG A 506 1.57 -1.11 -25.01
CA ARG A 506 2.09 -1.36 -23.66
C ARG A 506 3.24 -0.40 -23.31
N MET A 507 3.30 0.01 -22.06
CA MET A 507 4.37 0.84 -21.50
C MET A 507 5.28 0.00 -20.61
N ASP A 508 6.59 0.22 -20.72
CA ASP A 508 7.58 -0.38 -19.82
C ASP A 508 7.76 0.51 -18.59
N CYS A 509 7.13 0.12 -17.49
CA CYS A 509 7.20 0.80 -16.20
C CYS A 509 8.26 0.16 -15.28
N GLN A 510 8.69 0.89 -14.24
CA GLN A 510 9.70 0.42 -13.28
C GLN A 510 9.26 -0.85 -12.53
N GLY A 511 7.98 -0.93 -12.17
CA GLY A 511 7.37 -2.06 -11.47
C GLY A 511 6.00 -2.39 -12.05
N VAL A 512 5.26 -3.24 -11.35
CA VAL A 512 3.91 -3.73 -11.69
C VAL A 512 3.80 -4.27 -13.11
N TRP A 513 4.83 -4.98 -13.57
CA TRP A 513 5.03 -5.31 -14.98
C TRP A 513 3.89 -6.13 -15.60
N SER A 514 3.29 -7.02 -14.83
CA SER A 514 2.16 -7.84 -15.28
C SER A 514 0.80 -7.11 -15.29
N SER A 515 0.74 -5.83 -14.92
CA SER A 515 -0.51 -5.04 -14.88
C SER A 515 -1.03 -4.54 -16.24
N GLY A 516 -0.19 -4.57 -17.27
CA GLY A 516 -0.55 -4.10 -18.61
C GLY A 516 -0.82 -2.59 -18.69
N THR A 517 0.01 -1.77 -18.03
CA THR A 517 -0.03 -0.32 -18.19
C THR A 517 0.12 0.08 -19.67
N THR A 518 -0.80 0.92 -20.14
CA THR A 518 -1.02 1.11 -21.58
C THR A 518 -1.13 2.59 -21.94
N TYR A 519 -0.59 2.93 -23.10
CA TYR A 519 -0.87 4.15 -23.83
C TYR A 519 -1.97 3.85 -24.86
N ILE A 520 -2.99 4.70 -24.93
CA ILE A 520 -4.15 4.52 -25.80
C ILE A 520 -4.27 5.73 -26.70
N THR A 521 -4.51 5.52 -27.99
CA THR A 521 -4.90 6.57 -28.94
C THR A 521 -6.30 6.29 -29.46
N PHE A 522 -7.10 7.34 -29.55
CA PHE A 522 -8.42 7.37 -30.17
C PHE A 522 -8.34 8.26 -31.41
N GLU A 523 -8.64 7.69 -32.57
CA GLU A 523 -8.68 8.36 -33.87
C GLU A 523 -10.06 8.16 -34.50
N ASP A 524 -10.86 9.23 -34.54
CA ASP A 524 -12.23 9.26 -35.08
C ASP A 524 -13.16 8.15 -34.58
N VAL A 525 -13.01 7.78 -33.30
CA VAL A 525 -13.77 6.68 -32.70
C VAL A 525 -15.23 7.09 -32.53
N LYS A 526 -16.15 6.34 -33.15
CA LYS A 526 -17.59 6.54 -33.04
C LYS A 526 -18.14 5.85 -31.80
N VAL A 527 -18.66 6.64 -30.87
CA VAL A 527 -19.23 6.16 -29.60
C VAL A 527 -20.71 6.51 -29.55
N PRO A 528 -21.64 5.56 -29.41
CA PRO A 528 -23.07 5.87 -29.33
C PRO A 528 -23.40 6.81 -28.17
N VAL A 529 -24.38 7.72 -28.35
CA VAL A 529 -24.74 8.70 -27.30
C VAL A 529 -25.26 8.04 -26.03
N GLU A 530 -25.86 6.85 -26.12
CA GLU A 530 -26.32 6.04 -24.99
C GLU A 530 -25.18 5.47 -24.13
N ASN A 531 -23.94 5.49 -24.61
CA ASN A 531 -22.75 5.12 -23.84
C ASN A 531 -22.22 6.28 -22.96
N LEU A 532 -22.91 7.44 -22.93
CA LEU A 532 -22.64 8.52 -22.01
C LEU A 532 -22.97 8.11 -20.56
N LEU A 533 -21.98 8.18 -19.68
CA LEU A 533 -22.15 7.88 -18.26
C LEU A 533 -22.53 9.16 -17.49
N GLY A 534 -23.78 9.21 -17.02
CA GLY A 534 -24.33 10.38 -16.36
C GLY A 534 -24.81 11.45 -17.36
N LYS A 535 -24.48 12.72 -17.11
CA LYS A 535 -24.92 13.85 -17.95
C LYS A 535 -23.73 14.46 -18.68
N LYS A 536 -23.97 14.92 -19.92
CA LYS A 536 -22.99 15.68 -20.71
C LYS A 536 -22.47 16.84 -19.88
N ASN A 537 -21.16 17.08 -19.94
CA ASN A 537 -20.46 18.15 -19.21
C ASN A 537 -20.50 18.02 -17.67
N GLN A 538 -20.92 16.86 -17.14
CA GLN A 538 -20.89 16.54 -15.71
C GLN A 538 -20.03 15.31 -15.38
N GLY A 539 -19.17 14.88 -16.31
CA GLY A 539 -18.29 13.71 -16.17
C GLY A 539 -17.29 13.86 -15.02
N PHE A 540 -16.80 15.08 -14.75
CA PHE A 540 -15.88 15.29 -13.62
C PHE A 540 -16.50 14.89 -12.28
N ARG A 541 -17.81 15.17 -12.08
CA ARG A 541 -18.53 14.75 -10.86
C ARG A 541 -18.64 13.23 -10.78
N VAL A 542 -18.91 12.56 -11.90
CA VAL A 542 -18.96 11.09 -11.98
C VAL A 542 -17.62 10.50 -11.55
N ILE A 543 -16.51 11.00 -12.10
CA ILE A 543 -15.15 10.56 -11.77
C ILE A 543 -14.88 10.70 -10.26
N MET A 544 -15.23 11.84 -9.66
CA MET A 544 -15.01 12.09 -8.23
C MET A 544 -15.73 11.10 -7.30
N THR A 545 -16.81 10.47 -7.75
CA THR A 545 -17.53 9.46 -6.94
C THR A 545 -16.76 8.15 -6.80
N ASN A 546 -15.77 7.91 -7.68
CA ASN A 546 -15.00 6.66 -7.71
C ASN A 546 -13.63 6.78 -7.02
N PHE A 547 -13.02 7.96 -6.99
CA PHE A 547 -11.65 8.14 -6.49
C PHE A 547 -11.45 7.75 -5.03
N ASN A 548 -12.45 7.92 -4.16
CA ASN A 548 -12.29 7.47 -2.77
C ASN A 548 -12.27 5.95 -2.66
N HIS A 549 -13.06 5.25 -3.48
CA HIS A 549 -13.06 3.79 -3.54
C HIS A 549 -11.72 3.26 -4.09
N GLU A 550 -11.22 3.84 -5.18
CA GLU A 550 -9.87 3.57 -5.70
C GLU A 550 -8.79 3.72 -4.62
N ARG A 551 -8.81 4.83 -3.87
CA ARG A 551 -7.83 5.10 -2.81
C ARG A 551 -7.90 4.09 -1.68
N MET A 552 -9.10 3.64 -1.28
CA MET A 552 -9.25 2.57 -0.28
C MET A 552 -8.64 1.25 -0.76
N GLY A 553 -8.79 0.93 -2.05
CA GLY A 553 -8.12 -0.21 -2.66
C GLY A 553 -6.60 -0.08 -2.62
N ILE A 554 -6.04 1.10 -2.93
CA ILE A 554 -4.59 1.37 -2.86
C ILE A 554 -4.08 1.25 -1.41
N ILE A 555 -4.79 1.83 -0.44
CA ILE A 555 -4.43 1.75 0.98
C ILE A 555 -4.32 0.29 1.42
N THR A 556 -5.34 -0.51 1.11
CA THR A 556 -5.41 -1.93 1.49
C THR A 556 -4.21 -2.70 0.91
N GLN A 557 -3.92 -2.50 -0.39
CA GLN A 557 -2.77 -3.10 -1.06
C GLN A 557 -1.44 -2.72 -0.41
N CYS A 558 -1.19 -1.42 -0.19
CA CYS A 558 0.04 -0.92 0.44
C CYS A 558 0.28 -1.53 1.83
N LEU A 559 -0.78 -1.63 2.65
CA LEU A 559 -0.66 -2.18 4.00
C LEU A 559 -0.44 -3.69 3.99
N ARG A 560 -1.08 -4.43 3.07
CA ARG A 560 -0.77 -5.85 2.90
C ARG A 560 0.65 -6.06 2.41
N PHE A 561 1.12 -5.32 1.41
CA PHE A 561 2.50 -5.45 0.94
C PHE A 561 3.53 -5.09 2.02
N SER A 562 3.21 -4.11 2.86
CA SER A 562 4.02 -3.79 4.05
C SER A 562 4.12 -5.00 4.99
N ARG A 563 3.00 -5.70 5.22
CA ARG A 563 2.96 -6.96 5.98
C ARG A 563 3.73 -8.08 5.29
N CYS A 564 3.66 -8.24 3.97
CA CYS A 564 4.48 -9.21 3.22
C CYS A 564 5.98 -8.94 3.41
N CYS A 565 6.40 -7.68 3.25
CA CYS A 565 7.78 -7.26 3.51
C CYS A 565 8.22 -7.57 4.95
N PHE A 566 7.35 -7.32 5.92
CA PHE A 566 7.60 -7.62 7.33
C PHE A 566 7.70 -9.13 7.58
N GLU A 567 6.73 -9.91 7.11
CA GLU A 567 6.63 -11.35 7.28
C GLU A 567 7.88 -12.06 6.73
N GLU A 568 8.26 -11.74 5.49
CA GLU A 568 9.46 -12.30 4.86
C GLU A 568 10.74 -11.86 5.57
N SER A 569 10.79 -10.63 6.09
CA SER A 569 11.92 -10.16 6.90
C SER A 569 12.07 -10.93 8.20
N VAL A 570 10.97 -11.23 8.90
CA VAL A 570 11.00 -12.04 10.13
C VAL A 570 11.42 -13.47 9.83
N LYS A 571 10.86 -14.09 8.79
CA LYS A 571 11.21 -15.44 8.36
C LYS A 571 12.70 -15.53 8.00
N TYR A 572 13.20 -14.59 7.20
CA TYR A 572 14.60 -14.56 6.80
C TYR A 572 15.52 -14.29 8.01
N ALA A 573 15.16 -13.32 8.86
CA ALA A 573 15.97 -12.97 10.02
C ALA A 573 16.13 -14.13 11.03
N ASN A 574 15.15 -15.03 11.10
CA ASN A 574 15.18 -16.24 11.93
C ASN A 574 16.01 -17.39 11.33
N LYS A 575 16.31 -17.35 10.02
CA LYS A 575 17.09 -18.37 9.32
C LYS A 575 18.54 -17.93 9.09
N ARG A 576 18.76 -16.70 8.65
CA ARG A 576 20.08 -16.17 8.27
C ARG A 576 20.95 -15.96 9.50
N ARG A 577 22.23 -16.36 9.41
CA ARG A 577 23.24 -16.15 10.46
C ARG A 577 24.35 -15.22 9.98
N THR A 578 24.80 -14.35 10.87
CA THR A 578 25.99 -13.50 10.73
C THR A 578 26.64 -13.35 12.09
N PHE A 579 27.98 -13.30 12.13
CA PHE A 579 28.74 -13.16 13.38
C PHE A 579 28.30 -14.17 14.46
N GLY A 580 28.14 -15.45 14.07
CA GLY A 580 27.79 -16.56 14.97
C GLY A 580 26.32 -16.67 15.39
N LYS A 581 25.47 -15.65 15.19
CA LYS A 581 24.07 -15.65 15.65
C LYS A 581 23.07 -15.39 14.52
N LYS A 582 21.78 -15.63 14.77
CA LYS A 582 20.74 -15.34 13.78
C LYS A 582 20.63 -13.83 13.58
N LEU A 583 20.18 -13.38 12.42
CA LEU A 583 19.95 -11.95 12.18
C LEU A 583 19.00 -11.35 13.22
N ILE A 584 17.94 -12.07 13.58
CA ILE A 584 16.98 -11.64 14.60
C ILE A 584 17.62 -11.39 15.99
N ASP A 585 18.78 -11.99 16.28
CA ASP A 585 19.51 -11.82 17.54
C ASP A 585 20.34 -10.53 17.59
N HIS A 586 20.44 -9.80 16.48
CA HIS A 586 21.07 -8.47 16.43
C HIS A 586 20.05 -7.37 16.76
N PRO A 587 20.31 -6.49 17.76
CA PRO A 587 19.38 -5.44 18.17
C PRO A 587 18.96 -4.51 17.02
N VAL A 588 19.88 -4.21 16.10
CA VAL A 588 19.61 -3.36 14.94
C VAL A 588 18.58 -3.95 13.97
N ILE A 589 18.47 -5.28 13.88
CA ILE A 589 17.45 -5.94 13.06
C ILE A 589 16.09 -5.86 13.76
N ARG A 590 16.03 -6.11 15.07
CA ARG A 590 14.79 -5.96 15.85
C ARG A 590 14.27 -4.52 15.84
N LEU A 591 15.17 -3.53 15.85
CA LEU A 591 14.80 -2.12 15.73
C LEU A 591 14.08 -1.84 14.39
N LYS A 592 14.62 -2.33 13.26
CA LYS A 592 13.97 -2.19 11.95
C LYS A 592 12.58 -2.81 11.93
N LEU A 593 12.46 -4.04 12.41
CA LEU A 593 11.18 -4.73 12.50
C LEU A 593 10.18 -3.99 13.39
N ALA A 594 10.60 -3.46 14.55
CA ALA A 594 9.74 -2.66 15.42
C ALA A 594 9.22 -1.39 14.73
N HIS A 595 10.07 -0.70 13.95
CA HIS A 595 9.67 0.47 13.17
C HIS A 595 8.69 0.15 12.05
N MET A 596 8.83 -1.01 11.40
CA MET A 596 7.88 -1.50 10.40
C MET A 596 6.54 -1.81 11.07
N ALA A 597 6.54 -2.65 12.10
CA ALA A 597 5.34 -3.10 12.81
C ALA A 597 4.50 -1.91 13.33
N ARG A 598 5.11 -0.94 14.02
CA ARG A 598 4.36 0.21 14.57
C ARG A 598 3.66 1.06 13.51
N GLN A 599 4.23 1.17 12.31
CA GLN A 599 3.63 1.96 11.22
C GLN A 599 2.52 1.18 10.51
N ILE A 600 2.73 -0.12 10.31
CA ILE A 600 1.72 -1.04 9.77
C ILE A 600 0.49 -1.05 10.66
N GLU A 601 0.65 -1.32 11.95
CA GLU A 601 -0.47 -1.43 12.89
C GLU A 601 -1.24 -0.12 13.03
N ALA A 602 -0.55 1.02 13.15
CA ALA A 602 -1.19 2.33 13.23
C ALA A 602 -2.02 2.65 11.97
N SER A 603 -1.49 2.34 10.79
CA SER A 603 -2.16 2.61 9.52
C SER A 603 -3.30 1.62 9.25
N TYR A 604 -3.16 0.36 9.68
CA TYR A 604 -4.20 -0.67 9.52
C TYR A 604 -5.42 -0.40 10.41
N ASN A 605 -5.21 0.03 11.66
CA ASN A 605 -6.33 0.44 12.53
C ASN A 605 -7.06 1.68 11.96
N TRP A 606 -6.33 2.60 11.32
CA TRP A 606 -6.96 3.73 10.63
C TRP A 606 -7.78 3.26 9.42
N LEU A 607 -7.27 2.29 8.64
CA LEU A 607 -8.01 1.66 7.54
C LEU A 607 -9.32 1.04 8.04
N GLU A 608 -9.26 0.16 9.04
CA GLU A 608 -10.44 -0.49 9.62
C GLU A 608 -11.47 0.52 10.09
N ASN A 609 -11.02 1.60 10.75
CA ASN A 609 -11.91 2.67 11.15
C ASN A 609 -12.60 3.35 9.96
N LEU A 610 -11.87 3.66 8.88
CA LEU A 610 -12.47 4.29 7.70
C LEU A 610 -13.44 3.36 6.97
N VAL A 611 -13.15 2.06 6.89
CA VAL A 611 -14.07 1.06 6.33
C VAL A 611 -15.35 1.00 7.16
N TYR A 612 -15.22 0.92 8.49
CA TYR A 612 -16.36 0.94 9.40
C TYR A 612 -17.20 2.21 9.26
N GLN A 613 -16.58 3.39 9.22
CA GLN A 613 -17.33 4.65 9.02
C GLN A 613 -18.02 4.68 7.66
N GLY A 614 -17.36 4.18 6.60
CA GLY A 614 -17.93 4.08 5.26
C GLY A 614 -19.18 3.20 5.21
N ASP A 615 -19.17 2.09 5.95
CA ASP A 615 -20.29 1.16 6.04
C ASP A 615 -21.48 1.73 6.83
N LYS A 616 -21.21 2.55 7.86
CA LYS A 616 -22.27 3.15 8.71
C LYS A 616 -22.83 4.47 8.19
N MET A 617 -22.12 5.15 7.30
CA MET A 617 -22.57 6.43 6.72
C MET A 617 -23.40 6.21 5.45
N SER A 618 -24.36 7.10 5.20
CA SER A 618 -24.96 7.19 3.86
C SER A 618 -23.90 7.59 2.83
N GLU A 619 -24.09 7.22 1.55
CA GLU A 619 -23.11 7.54 0.49
C GLU A 619 -22.77 9.04 0.43
N THR A 620 -23.77 9.91 0.58
CA THR A 620 -23.56 11.37 0.58
C THR A 620 -22.75 11.84 1.79
N GLU A 621 -23.01 11.27 2.96
CA GLU A 621 -22.27 11.61 4.17
C GLU A 621 -20.82 11.10 4.11
N ALA A 622 -20.60 9.87 3.66
CA ALA A 622 -19.29 9.28 3.47
C ALA A 622 -18.44 10.10 2.48
N MET A 623 -19.02 10.47 1.33
CA MET A 623 -18.37 11.34 0.34
C MET A 623 -17.92 12.68 0.93
N LEU A 624 -18.76 13.29 1.77
CA LEU A 624 -18.46 14.57 2.38
C LEU A 624 -17.40 14.43 3.48
N ARG A 625 -17.55 13.47 4.40
CA ARG A 625 -16.75 13.38 5.63
C ARG A 625 -15.44 12.62 5.47
N LEU A 626 -15.41 11.58 4.64
CA LEU A 626 -14.28 10.65 4.58
C LEU A 626 -13.25 11.02 3.51
N GLY A 627 -13.58 11.92 2.57
CA GLY A 627 -12.66 12.29 1.50
C GLY A 627 -11.32 12.86 1.99
N GLY A 628 -11.32 13.66 3.06
CA GLY A 628 -10.09 14.17 3.68
C GLY A 628 -9.27 13.06 4.37
N PRO A 629 -9.86 12.34 5.33
CA PRO A 629 -9.20 11.21 6.00
C PRO A 629 -8.67 10.11 5.05
N ILE A 630 -9.43 9.74 4.02
CA ILE A 630 -9.00 8.75 3.00
C ILE A 630 -7.78 9.27 2.24
N ALA A 631 -7.76 10.54 1.85
CA ALA A 631 -6.58 11.13 1.20
C ALA A 631 -5.35 11.09 2.12
N GLY A 632 -5.52 11.45 3.40
CA GLY A 632 -4.45 11.35 4.41
C GLY A 632 -3.92 9.93 4.58
N LEU A 633 -4.82 8.94 4.71
CA LEU A 633 -4.42 7.54 4.84
C LEU A 633 -3.79 7.00 3.55
N LYS A 634 -4.23 7.43 2.36
CA LYS A 634 -3.60 7.04 1.10
C LYS A 634 -2.12 7.44 1.09
N ALA A 635 -1.78 8.68 1.44
CA ALA A 635 -0.39 9.11 1.56
C ALA A 635 0.37 8.37 2.68
N GLN A 636 -0.25 8.20 3.86
CA GLN A 636 0.39 7.47 4.97
C GLN A 636 0.71 6.01 4.62
N SER A 637 -0.20 5.32 3.91
CA SER A 637 -0.04 3.93 3.53
C SER A 637 1.10 3.72 2.52
N THR A 638 1.28 4.64 1.56
CA THR A 638 2.34 4.56 0.55
C THR A 638 3.71 4.83 1.17
N VAL A 639 3.81 5.82 2.06
CA VAL A 639 5.03 6.08 2.85
C VAL A 639 5.39 4.88 3.75
N THR A 640 4.38 4.25 4.37
CA THR A 640 4.58 3.04 5.18
C THR A 640 5.08 1.88 4.31
N PHE A 641 4.52 1.69 3.12
CA PHE A 641 4.95 0.66 2.18
C PHE A 641 6.38 0.90 1.70
N GLU A 642 6.72 2.12 1.29
CA GLU A 642 8.09 2.49 0.91
C GLU A 642 9.10 2.19 2.03
N PHE A 643 8.77 2.62 3.26
CA PHE A 643 9.61 2.37 4.43
C PHE A 643 9.82 0.86 4.65
N CYS A 644 8.74 0.07 4.62
CA CYS A 644 8.81 -1.36 4.85
C CYS A 644 9.55 -2.11 3.75
N ALA A 645 9.34 -1.74 2.48
CA ALA A 645 10.06 -2.33 1.36
C ALA A 645 11.57 -2.02 1.43
N ARG A 646 11.94 -0.79 1.77
CA ARG A 646 13.34 -0.39 1.97
C ARG A 646 14.00 -1.14 3.12
N GLU A 647 13.34 -1.23 4.27
CA GLU A 647 13.91 -1.94 5.43
C GLU A 647 13.99 -3.45 5.20
N ALA A 648 12.98 -4.05 4.56
CA ALA A 648 13.03 -5.45 4.16
C ALA A 648 14.19 -5.71 3.20
N SER A 649 14.37 -4.85 2.19
CA SER A 649 15.52 -4.95 1.28
C SER A 649 16.85 -4.91 2.04
N GLN A 650 16.99 -3.99 3.01
CA GLN A 650 18.20 -3.91 3.81
C GLN A 650 18.43 -5.14 4.72
N ILE A 651 17.37 -5.76 5.23
CA ILE A 651 17.44 -6.99 6.05
C ILE A 651 17.89 -8.19 5.18
N PHE A 652 17.40 -8.27 3.94
CA PHE A 652 17.79 -9.31 2.98
C PHE A 652 19.21 -9.10 2.41
N GLY A 653 19.69 -7.86 2.38
CA GLY A 653 21.01 -7.51 1.86
C GLY A 653 21.12 -7.82 0.36
N GLY A 654 22.20 -8.45 -0.08
CA GLY A 654 22.39 -8.76 -1.51
C GLY A 654 21.28 -9.62 -2.15
N LEU A 655 20.51 -10.38 -1.36
CA LEU A 655 19.41 -11.19 -1.89
C LEU A 655 18.22 -10.37 -2.40
N SER A 656 17.99 -9.15 -1.90
CA SER A 656 16.93 -8.27 -2.41
C SER A 656 17.38 -7.43 -3.61
N TYR A 657 18.66 -7.49 -3.97
CA TYR A 657 19.19 -6.82 -5.16
C TYR A 657 19.04 -7.69 -6.41
N SER A 658 18.88 -9.01 -6.24
CA SER A 658 18.72 -9.96 -7.33
C SER A 658 17.25 -10.33 -7.52
N ARG A 659 16.80 -10.40 -8.78
CA ARG A 659 15.47 -10.91 -9.12
C ARG A 659 15.36 -12.40 -8.81
N GLY A 660 14.20 -12.83 -8.31
CA GLY A 660 13.93 -14.23 -7.98
C GLY A 660 14.56 -14.73 -6.68
N GLY A 661 14.62 -16.05 -6.51
CA GLY A 661 15.17 -16.68 -5.30
C GLY A 661 14.43 -16.29 -4.01
N GLN A 662 15.13 -16.41 -2.88
CA GLN A 662 14.54 -16.14 -1.55
C GLN A 662 14.18 -14.66 -1.33
N GLY A 663 14.91 -13.72 -1.94
CA GLY A 663 14.65 -12.27 -1.83
C GLY A 663 13.71 -11.70 -2.89
N GLY A 664 13.25 -12.53 -3.85
CA GLY A 664 12.54 -12.05 -5.04
C GLY A 664 11.22 -11.33 -4.76
N MET A 665 10.49 -11.70 -3.71
CA MET A 665 9.28 -10.95 -3.31
C MET A 665 9.62 -9.54 -2.82
N VAL A 666 10.67 -9.42 -2.00
CA VAL A 666 11.11 -8.12 -1.46
C VAL A 666 11.67 -7.23 -2.57
N GLU A 667 12.46 -7.80 -3.48
CA GLU A 667 12.96 -7.11 -4.69
C GLU A 667 11.80 -6.55 -5.52
N ARG A 668 10.81 -7.39 -5.82
CA ARG A 668 9.65 -7.00 -6.63
C ARG A 668 8.83 -5.90 -5.97
N LEU A 669 8.49 -6.07 -4.70
CA LEU A 669 7.75 -5.05 -3.96
C LEU A 669 8.52 -3.73 -3.84
N TYR A 670 9.85 -3.77 -3.74
CA TYR A 670 10.67 -2.56 -3.74
C TYR A 670 10.56 -1.76 -5.04
N ARG A 671 10.53 -2.43 -6.20
CA ARG A 671 10.29 -1.76 -7.50
C ARG A 671 8.84 -1.28 -7.66
N ASP A 672 7.88 -1.97 -7.07
CA ASP A 672 6.45 -1.65 -7.18
C ASP A 672 6.06 -0.38 -6.39
N VAL A 673 6.84 0.03 -5.37
CA VAL A 673 6.52 1.18 -4.48
C VAL A 673 6.03 2.43 -5.23
N ARG A 674 6.74 2.86 -6.29
CA ARG A 674 6.40 4.10 -7.02
C ARG A 674 5.08 4.00 -7.77
N ALA A 675 4.67 2.80 -8.16
CA ALA A 675 3.35 2.57 -8.75
C ALA A 675 2.23 2.83 -7.74
N TYR A 676 2.48 2.80 -6.43
CA TYR A 676 1.45 3.09 -5.43
C TYR A 676 1.50 4.54 -4.91
N ALA A 677 2.70 5.11 -4.79
CA ALA A 677 2.88 6.48 -4.30
C ALA A 677 2.26 7.55 -5.24
N ILE A 678 2.21 7.30 -6.56
CA ILE A 678 1.85 8.30 -7.58
C ILE A 678 0.35 8.30 -7.95
N PRO A 679 -0.26 7.20 -8.44
CA PRO A 679 -1.67 7.18 -8.83
C PRO A 679 -2.62 7.20 -7.63
N GLY A 680 -3.92 7.37 -7.89
CA GLY A 680 -4.91 7.76 -6.87
C GLY A 680 -4.73 9.20 -6.33
N GLY A 681 -3.79 9.95 -6.96
CA GLY A 681 -3.29 11.26 -6.56
C GLY A 681 -1.95 11.17 -5.82
N SER A 682 -0.96 11.97 -6.18
CA SER A 682 0.36 11.94 -5.55
C SER A 682 0.28 12.28 -4.06
N GLU A 683 1.30 11.90 -3.28
CA GLU A 683 1.35 12.16 -1.85
C GLU A 683 1.15 13.65 -1.52
N GLU A 684 1.74 14.56 -2.29
CA GLU A 684 1.58 16.00 -2.12
C GLU A 684 0.12 16.44 -2.34
N ILE A 685 -0.49 15.96 -3.43
CA ILE A 685 -1.89 16.27 -3.75
C ILE A 685 -2.82 15.69 -2.67
N MET A 686 -2.51 14.51 -2.14
CA MET A 686 -3.32 13.86 -1.11
C MET A 686 -3.20 14.52 0.26
N LEU A 687 -2.00 14.93 0.66
CA LEU A 687 -1.79 15.65 1.92
C LEU A 687 -2.47 17.02 1.89
N ASP A 688 -2.35 17.75 0.78
CA ASP A 688 -3.08 19.01 0.58
C ASP A 688 -4.60 18.80 0.53
N LEU A 689 -5.09 17.82 -0.25
CA LEU A 689 -6.51 17.48 -0.32
C LEU A 689 -7.08 17.09 1.05
N SER A 690 -6.32 16.30 1.82
CA SER A 690 -6.68 15.88 3.17
C SER A 690 -7.03 17.07 4.05
N MET A 691 -6.14 18.07 4.09
CA MET A 691 -6.34 19.26 4.90
C MET A 691 -7.43 20.17 4.33
N ARG A 692 -7.46 20.42 3.02
CA ARG A 692 -8.48 21.27 2.40
C ARG A 692 -9.89 20.73 2.62
N GLN A 693 -10.11 19.42 2.44
CA GLN A 693 -11.43 18.84 2.65
C GLN A 693 -11.80 18.79 4.13
N SER A 694 -10.87 18.39 5.00
CA SER A 694 -11.14 18.33 6.44
C SER A 694 -11.52 19.71 7.00
N LEU A 695 -10.80 20.76 6.62
CA LEU A 695 -11.13 22.14 7.02
C LEU A 695 -12.47 22.61 6.44
N ARG A 696 -12.77 22.29 5.17
CA ARG A 696 -14.06 22.64 4.56
C ARG A 696 -15.23 22.00 5.30
N VAL A 697 -15.11 20.70 5.60
CA VAL A 697 -16.13 19.95 6.34
C VAL A 697 -16.27 20.47 7.76
N ALA A 698 -15.16 20.67 8.46
CA ALA A 698 -15.16 21.19 9.83
C ALA A 698 -15.80 22.59 9.91
N LYS A 699 -15.46 23.50 8.97
CA LYS A 699 -16.11 24.81 8.85
C LYS A 699 -17.62 24.67 8.68
N ALA A 700 -18.06 23.81 7.76
CA ALA A 700 -19.49 23.54 7.55
C ALA A 700 -20.18 22.95 8.80
N MET A 701 -19.44 22.21 9.63
CA MET A 701 -19.93 21.65 10.91
C MET A 701 -19.81 22.60 12.09
N GLY A 702 -19.37 23.84 11.88
CA GLY A 702 -19.27 24.86 12.93
C GLY A 702 -17.97 24.80 13.73
N MET A 703 -16.85 24.50 13.08
CA MET A 703 -15.50 24.56 13.66
C MET A 703 -15.30 25.86 14.45
N LYS A 704 -15.11 25.72 15.76
CA LYS A 704 -14.75 26.82 16.64
C LYS A 704 -13.22 26.92 16.64
N LEU A 705 -12.67 27.69 15.72
CA LEU A 705 -11.32 28.22 15.95
C LEU A 705 -11.43 29.10 17.19
N GLY A 706 -10.50 28.96 18.13
CA GLY A 706 -10.44 29.75 19.37
C GLY A 706 -10.12 31.23 19.11
N MET A 707 -10.80 31.84 18.14
CA MET A 707 -10.76 33.25 17.82
C MET A 707 -11.60 33.98 18.86
N GLY A 708 -11.03 35.05 19.42
CA GLY A 708 -11.76 35.94 20.32
C GLY A 708 -13.03 36.44 19.67
N GLU A 709 -14.05 36.77 20.46
CA GLU A 709 -15.35 37.26 19.95
C GLU A 709 -15.18 38.44 18.96
N LYS A 710 -14.19 39.30 19.21
CA LYS A 710 -13.79 40.42 18.33
C LYS A 710 -13.23 40.00 16.97
N GLU A 711 -12.47 38.91 16.90
CA GLU A 711 -11.93 38.40 15.63
C GLU A 711 -13.03 37.74 14.78
N ARG A 712 -14.10 37.24 15.42
CA ARG A 712 -15.30 36.75 14.72
C ARG A 712 -16.13 37.88 14.14
N GLU A 713 -16.28 38.99 14.86
CA GLU A 713 -16.95 40.20 14.36
C GLU A 713 -16.21 40.82 13.17
N HIS A 714 -14.88 40.88 13.23
CA HIS A 714 -14.07 41.40 12.13
C HIS A 714 -14.17 40.51 10.87
N LEU A 715 -14.14 39.18 11.03
CA LEU A 715 -14.32 38.25 9.90
C LEU A 715 -15.75 38.29 9.34
N ALA A 716 -16.77 38.50 10.18
CA ALA A 716 -18.16 38.63 9.76
C ALA A 716 -18.41 39.89 8.92
N GLN A 717 -17.81 41.03 9.29
CA GLN A 717 -17.84 42.26 8.50
C GLN A 717 -17.15 42.12 7.13
N VAL A 718 -16.04 41.36 7.07
CA VAL A 718 -15.32 41.08 5.80
C VAL A 718 -16.12 40.15 4.88
N ILE A 719 -16.96 39.27 5.44
CA ILE A 719 -17.79 38.34 4.65
C ILE A 719 -19.06 39.02 4.10
N GLU A 720 -19.61 40.03 4.77
CA GLU A 720 -20.75 40.81 4.25
C GLU A 720 -20.41 41.62 2.99
N CYS A 721 -19.15 41.99 2.78
CA CYS A 721 -18.69 42.67 1.57
C CYS A 721 -18.71 41.81 0.28
N ASN A 722 -19.01 40.49 0.34
CA ASN A 722 -18.98 39.59 -0.82
C ASN A 722 -20.33 38.93 -1.19
N GLY A 723 -21.46 39.51 -0.73
CA GLY A 723 -22.71 39.44 -1.51
C GLY A 723 -23.42 38.08 -1.68
N VAL A 724 -23.28 37.12 -0.76
CA VAL A 724 -24.15 35.91 -0.77
C VAL A 724 -24.81 35.71 0.58
N SER A 725 -26.14 35.83 0.62
CA SER A 725 -26.95 35.71 1.85
C SER A 725 -26.96 34.27 2.39
N TYR A 726 -25.94 33.95 3.20
CA TYR A 726 -25.74 32.71 3.94
C TYR A 726 -26.74 32.55 5.12
N ARG A 727 -27.44 33.64 5.47
CA ARG A 727 -28.34 33.75 6.62
C ARG A 727 -29.56 32.83 6.50
N ALA A 728 -30.08 32.61 5.28
CA ALA A 728 -31.26 31.78 5.04
C ALA A 728 -31.00 30.27 5.25
N VAL A 729 -29.80 29.79 4.94
CA VAL A 729 -29.44 28.37 5.08
C VAL A 729 -29.20 27.99 6.54
N VAL A 730 -28.53 28.89 7.29
CA VAL A 730 -28.24 28.70 8.71
C VAL A 730 -29.51 28.71 9.56
N LEU A 731 -30.47 29.61 9.26
CA LEU A 731 -31.77 29.62 9.95
C LEU A 731 -32.53 28.31 9.74
N ARG A 732 -32.53 27.75 8.53
CA ARG A 732 -33.26 26.51 8.23
C ARG A 732 -32.70 25.30 8.97
N LEU A 733 -31.36 25.21 9.09
CA LEU A 733 -30.68 24.17 9.87
C LEU A 733 -30.91 24.31 11.39
N HIS A 734 -30.99 25.54 11.90
CA HIS A 734 -31.31 25.78 13.30
C HIS A 734 -32.75 25.38 13.64
N CYS A 735 -33.72 25.69 12.77
CA CYS A 735 -35.11 25.27 12.96
C CYS A 735 -35.26 23.74 12.93
N LEU A 736 -34.56 23.04 12.02
CA LEU A 736 -34.60 21.58 11.94
C LEU A 736 -34.01 20.90 13.19
N ARG A 737 -32.92 21.44 13.76
CA ARG A 737 -32.32 20.95 15.00
C ARG A 737 -33.21 21.20 16.22
N ARG A 738 -33.94 22.31 16.25
CA ARG A 738 -34.90 22.63 17.32
C ARG A 738 -36.09 21.68 17.26
N ALA A 739 -36.69 21.48 16.09
CA ALA A 739 -37.77 20.52 15.90
C ALA A 739 -37.38 19.08 16.30
N ALA A 740 -36.15 18.66 15.99
CA ALA A 740 -35.64 17.35 16.39
C ALA A 740 -35.44 17.20 17.91
N ARG A 741 -35.08 18.28 18.62
CA ARG A 741 -34.97 18.30 20.09
C ARG A 741 -36.34 18.27 20.76
N GLU A 742 -37.29 19.05 20.25
CA GLU A 742 -38.66 19.11 20.77
C GLU A 742 -39.38 17.74 20.58
N LYS A 743 -39.16 17.05 19.46
CA LYS A 743 -39.66 15.67 19.25
C LYS A 743 -39.07 14.66 20.25
N ARG A 744 -37.79 14.78 20.60
CA ARG A 744 -37.15 13.90 21.61
C ARG A 744 -37.63 14.18 23.04
N GLN A 745 -37.92 15.44 23.37
CA GLN A 745 -38.45 15.82 24.68
C GLN A 745 -39.94 15.52 24.84
N GLY A 746 -40.72 15.53 23.74
CA GLY A 746 -42.12 15.10 23.74
C GLY A 746 -42.30 13.58 23.93
N ALA A 747 -41.38 12.78 23.38
CA ALA A 747 -41.39 11.33 23.55
C ALA A 747 -40.98 10.87 24.96
N SER A 748 -40.15 11.65 25.68
CA SER A 748 -39.78 11.31 27.07
C SER A 748 -40.88 11.65 28.08
N ARG A 749 -41.74 12.64 27.79
CA ARG A 749 -42.82 13.06 28.69
C ARG A 749 -44.08 12.18 28.61
N THR A 750 -44.26 11.43 27.53
CA THR A 750 -45.42 10.53 27.33
C THR A 750 -45.19 9.14 27.93
N GLY A 751 -43.94 8.70 28.12
CA GLY A 751 -43.62 7.40 28.74
C GLY A 751 -43.64 7.37 30.28
N GLU A 752 -43.67 8.53 30.95
CA GLU A 752 -43.66 8.63 32.41
C GLU A 752 -45.06 8.78 33.04
N SER A 753 -46.09 9.12 32.26
CA SER A 753 -47.47 9.27 32.77
C SER A 753 -48.30 7.98 32.77
N GLU A 754 -47.90 6.92 32.05
CA GLU A 754 -48.66 5.66 31.97
C GLU A 754 -48.23 4.57 32.98
N ARG A 755 -47.19 4.79 33.79
CA ARG A 755 -46.73 3.81 34.81
C ARG A 755 -47.29 4.00 36.23
N ARG A 756 -48.29 4.87 36.41
CA ARG A 756 -48.83 5.19 37.74
C ARG A 756 -50.35 5.01 37.86
N MET A 757 -50.94 4.00 37.22
CA MET A 757 -52.27 3.49 37.61
C MET A 757 -52.44 2.02 37.22
N MET A 758 -52.14 1.09 38.13
CA MET A 758 -52.77 -0.24 38.22
C MET A 758 -52.64 -0.74 39.66
N PRO A 759 -53.74 -1.09 40.36
CA PRO A 759 -53.69 -1.76 41.66
C PRO A 759 -53.44 -3.27 41.46
N GLY A 760 -52.86 -3.90 42.48
CA GLY A 760 -52.44 -5.30 42.43
C GLY A 760 -53.58 -6.32 42.32
N ALA A 761 -53.25 -7.48 41.76
CA ALA A 761 -53.93 -8.74 42.00
C ALA A 761 -52.90 -9.88 41.97
N SER A 762 -52.98 -10.69 43.01
CA SER A 762 -52.25 -11.92 43.30
C SER A 762 -52.60 -13.07 42.36
N SER A 763 -51.58 -13.82 41.91
CA SER A 763 -51.46 -15.29 41.90
C SER A 763 -50.24 -15.70 41.09
#